data_AF-A0A931KAN5-F1
#
_entry.id   AF-A0A931KAN5-F1
#
_cell.length_a   1.000
_cell.length_b   1.000
_cell.length_c   1.000
_cell.angle_alpha   90.00
_cell.angle_beta   90.00
_cell.angle_gamma   90.00
#
_symmetry.space_group_name_H-M   'P 1'
#
loop_
_entity.id
_entity.type
_entity.pdbx_description
1 polymer ?
#
loop_
_entity_poly.entity_id
_entity_poly.type
_entity_poly.pdbx_seq_one_letter_code
_entity_poly.pdbx_strand_id
1 'polypeptide(L)'
;MFGSAIKPDRADRGILNRRSRRANRPEPERTTMKRKTRKFRLATECLEDRATPAQFGVPWIDPAHLTVSFAPDGTSALNDPSTLFASLDSQMPRAEWQSVLLHAFETWSEVANVNFGLIDDAGAGFGSSGLPQGDQRFGDIRIGSLPMSDVLAEAVPPDPTIVDSLAGDIFLNSHSGFDPVSLYSVALHEIGHALGLESSQDPASVMHEPYDIHTSLSVSDIAEIRKLYGTRSPDANEGKTGNENIKNATRIKFNSDFDGSAPLVIFGDITTRPDADFFYVPVLDTYSGPMTIRLQTRGISLLSPRLSVFDVKGTQIGSVSASGTHGDTVELTLPNVQPSDKYYVKVEAVAGTAFAVGRYGLAVSFDDRNIVDESRLEQVMTGPYDGVSPRDIADLLLKPNSARFNDDVKSNDTFGTAATLSPTAGFSQNSHYRITASKSDSSDVDYYKFKSPSTTNGEPVVLNATVRAVDPNGAVQRISVYDSHQTLIPATILANGNGTFTIQAVGLPANNDYYVRVGDGEVGNYLLDLAFSQRATQLTTFAEGVIPTDTDLSTTLYIAETQVFGFALTASGPVGVRVRFSIYDVSGNMVFSMDGLTGDTLSSVTGFIAPGEYRAELSVLGGSVPVDFRLSGSSVTDPIGPQMSNSATEPLYQDPWNPEYYLYPTGTIAFDPYLFVYWTFE
;
A
#
# COMPACT_ATOMS: atom_id res chain seq x y z
N MET A 1 -23.59 64.07 -6.59
CA MET A 1 -24.31 65.23 -7.14
C MET A 1 -25.67 64.77 -7.63
N PHE A 2 -26.71 65.53 -7.28
CA PHE A 2 -28.09 65.60 -7.78
C PHE A 2 -28.39 64.84 -9.09
N GLY A 3 -29.50 64.14 -9.30
CA GLY A 3 -30.86 64.33 -8.79
C GLY A 3 -31.84 64.44 -9.97
N SER A 4 -32.97 63.71 -9.89
CA SER A 4 -34.32 64.08 -10.35
C SER A 4 -34.57 64.61 -11.79
N ALA A 5 -35.57 64.04 -12.46
CA ALA A 5 -36.77 64.72 -13.02
C ALA A 5 -37.22 64.07 -14.36
N ILE A 6 -38.39 63.40 -14.41
CA ILE A 6 -39.73 63.91 -14.83
C ILE A 6 -39.90 64.09 -16.36
N LYS A 7 -40.77 63.22 -16.95
CA LYS A 7 -41.87 63.38 -17.95
C LYS A 7 -41.79 64.55 -18.99
N PRO A 8 -42.42 64.47 -20.21
CA PRO A 8 -43.86 64.16 -20.34
C PRO A 8 -44.45 63.68 -21.70
N ASP A 9 -45.74 63.33 -21.60
CA ASP A 9 -46.92 63.59 -22.47
C ASP A 9 -47.11 63.13 -23.94
N ARG A 10 -48.36 62.64 -24.12
CA ARG A 10 -49.42 62.96 -25.12
C ARG A 10 -49.72 62.02 -26.30
N ALA A 11 -50.94 61.46 -26.19
CA ALA A 11 -52.09 61.50 -27.11
C ALA A 11 -51.92 60.91 -28.54
N ASP A 12 -52.92 60.30 -29.19
CA ASP A 12 -54.33 60.67 -29.28
C ASP A 12 -55.12 59.60 -30.09
N ARG A 13 -56.44 59.50 -29.85
CA ARG A 13 -57.56 59.05 -30.74
C ARG A 13 -57.60 57.58 -31.21
N GLY A 14 -58.75 56.91 -31.37
CA GLY A 14 -60.17 57.27 -31.26
C GLY A 14 -61.02 55.99 -31.49
N ILE A 15 -62.19 55.86 -30.84
CA ILE A 15 -63.55 56.14 -31.42
C ILE A 15 -64.22 54.88 -32.01
N LEU A 16 -65.14 54.25 -31.26
CA LEU A 16 -66.62 54.11 -31.48
C LEU A 16 -66.99 52.68 -31.94
N ASN A 17 -68.13 52.03 -31.65
CA ASN A 17 -69.37 52.38 -30.97
C ASN A 17 -70.21 51.12 -30.64
N ARG A 18 -70.82 51.10 -29.45
CA ARG A 18 -72.26 50.83 -29.13
C ARG A 18 -72.97 49.47 -29.37
N ARG A 19 -73.45 48.99 -28.19
CA ARG A 19 -74.84 48.58 -27.79
C ARG A 19 -75.34 47.21 -28.32
N SER A 20 -75.94 46.33 -27.51
CA SER A 20 -77.09 46.56 -26.61
C SER A 20 -77.33 45.39 -25.62
N ARG A 21 -78.12 45.67 -24.58
CA ARG A 21 -78.46 44.84 -23.39
C ARG A 21 -79.68 43.91 -23.65
N ARG A 22 -79.70 42.68 -23.08
CA ARG A 22 -80.67 42.22 -22.04
C ARG A 22 -80.54 40.73 -21.64
N ALA A 23 -80.44 40.55 -20.32
CA ALA A 23 -80.72 39.43 -19.41
C ALA A 23 -81.40 38.13 -19.90
N ASN A 24 -80.87 36.95 -19.49
CA ASN A 24 -81.48 36.07 -18.46
C ASN A 24 -80.68 34.77 -18.16
N ARG A 25 -80.38 34.57 -16.86
CA ARG A 25 -80.16 33.32 -16.07
C ARG A 25 -79.02 32.33 -16.40
N PRO A 26 -78.52 31.59 -15.38
CA PRO A 26 -77.11 31.27 -15.25
C PRO A 26 -76.77 29.82 -15.63
N GLU A 27 -75.64 29.64 -16.31
CA GLU A 27 -74.86 28.40 -16.33
C GLU A 27 -73.47 28.69 -15.74
N PRO A 28 -72.84 27.74 -15.04
CA PRO A 28 -71.65 28.01 -14.26
C PRO A 28 -70.45 28.26 -15.17
N GLU A 29 -70.02 29.52 -15.23
CA GLU A 29 -68.74 29.90 -15.80
C GLU A 29 -67.61 29.21 -15.01
N ARG A 30 -66.82 28.42 -15.74
CA ARG A 30 -65.48 27.99 -15.35
C ARG A 30 -64.63 29.22 -15.00
N THR A 31 -64.65 29.64 -13.74
CA THR A 31 -63.62 30.52 -13.19
C THR A 31 -62.32 29.74 -13.08
N THR A 32 -61.41 30.09 -13.98
CA THR A 32 -59.99 29.80 -13.97
C THR A 32 -59.34 30.20 -12.65
N MET A 33 -59.24 29.25 -11.71
CA MET A 33 -58.24 29.34 -10.66
C MET A 33 -56.85 29.17 -11.31
N LYS A 34 -56.02 30.22 -11.24
CA LYS A 34 -54.58 30.12 -11.47
C LYS A 34 -53.99 29.15 -10.43
N ARG A 35 -53.93 27.87 -10.79
CA ARG A 35 -53.15 26.88 -10.04
C ARG A 35 -51.69 27.21 -10.31
N LYS A 36 -50.97 27.69 -9.29
CA LYS A 36 -49.49 27.64 -9.26
C LYS A 36 -49.11 26.17 -9.30
N THR A 37 -49.03 25.57 -10.48
CA THR A 37 -48.41 24.26 -10.64
C THR A 37 -46.91 24.48 -10.54
N ARG A 38 -46.36 24.13 -9.38
CA ARG A 38 -44.92 23.96 -9.18
C ARG A 38 -44.40 23.14 -10.35
N LYS A 39 -43.54 23.73 -11.18
CA LYS A 39 -42.70 22.94 -12.08
C LYS A 39 -41.85 22.09 -11.13
N PHE A 40 -42.11 20.79 -11.05
CA PHE A 40 -41.13 19.84 -10.58
C PHE A 40 -39.94 20.02 -11.52
N ARG A 41 -38.91 20.72 -11.07
CA ARG A 41 -37.58 20.55 -11.64
C ARG A 41 -37.19 19.14 -11.20
N LEU A 42 -36.95 18.25 -12.16
CA LEU A 42 -36.09 17.10 -11.91
C LEU A 42 -34.77 17.70 -11.43
N ALA A 43 -34.55 17.67 -10.12
CA ALA A 43 -33.22 17.76 -9.57
C ALA A 43 -32.74 16.31 -9.57
N THR A 44 -31.65 16.04 -10.28
CA THR A 44 -30.79 14.91 -9.93
C THR A 44 -30.26 15.23 -8.54
N GLU A 45 -30.88 14.64 -7.53
CA GLU A 45 -30.21 14.42 -6.26
C GLU A 45 -29.09 13.44 -6.59
N CYS A 46 -27.85 13.77 -6.18
CA CYS A 46 -26.80 12.77 -6.19
C CYS A 46 -27.28 11.70 -5.21
N LEU A 47 -27.59 10.51 -5.71
CA LEU A 47 -27.66 9.34 -4.86
C LEU A 47 -26.33 9.27 -4.10
N GLU A 48 -26.41 8.88 -2.83
CA GLU A 48 -25.26 8.77 -1.93
C GLU A 48 -24.11 8.01 -2.62
N ASP A 49 -22.88 8.43 -2.34
CA ASP A 49 -21.70 7.88 -2.97
C ASP A 49 -21.66 6.37 -2.73
N ARG A 50 -21.45 5.58 -3.79
CA ARG A 50 -21.38 4.11 -3.73
C ARG A 50 -20.02 3.68 -3.17
N ALA A 51 -19.70 4.12 -1.96
CA ALA A 51 -18.48 3.70 -1.30
C ALA A 51 -18.66 2.24 -0.89
N THR A 52 -18.01 1.34 -1.65
CA THR A 52 -17.72 0.01 -1.17
C THR A 52 -16.86 0.14 0.11
N PRO A 53 -17.07 -0.71 1.13
CA PRO A 53 -16.28 -0.66 2.36
C PRO A 53 -14.76 -0.70 2.15
N ALA A 54 -14.28 -1.39 1.11
CA ALA A 54 -12.87 -1.45 0.73
C ALA A 54 -12.32 -0.08 0.29
N GLN A 55 -11.17 0.32 0.83
CA GLN A 55 -10.48 1.53 0.39
C GLN A 55 -9.54 1.26 -0.78
N PHE A 56 -9.87 1.83 -1.95
CA PHE A 56 -8.98 1.85 -3.10
C PHE A 56 -8.24 3.20 -3.23
N GLY A 57 -7.19 3.20 -4.05
CA GLY A 57 -6.35 4.37 -4.28
C GLY A 57 -5.27 4.57 -3.22
N VAL A 58 -4.99 3.55 -2.41
CA VAL A 58 -3.93 3.55 -1.40
C VAL A 58 -2.77 2.71 -1.92
N PRO A 59 -1.57 3.31 -2.10
CA PRO A 59 -0.41 2.56 -2.57
C PRO A 59 0.26 1.80 -1.44
N TRP A 60 1.00 0.74 -1.79
CA TRP A 60 2.00 0.15 -0.90
C TRP A 60 3.03 1.18 -0.42
N ILE A 61 3.49 1.02 0.83
CA ILE A 61 4.47 1.92 1.44
C ILE A 61 5.81 1.82 0.74
N ASP A 62 6.28 0.63 0.35
CA ASP A 62 7.55 0.46 -0.35
C ASP A 62 7.42 -0.36 -1.65
N PRO A 63 6.87 0.22 -2.72
CA PRO A 63 6.56 -0.49 -3.97
C PRO A 63 7.81 -1.02 -4.70
N ALA A 64 8.99 -0.48 -4.43
CA ALA A 64 10.24 -0.91 -5.04
C ALA A 64 10.79 -2.22 -4.45
N HIS A 65 10.17 -2.71 -3.37
CA HIS A 65 10.61 -3.84 -2.56
C HIS A 65 9.48 -4.81 -2.24
N LEU A 66 8.42 -4.86 -3.05
CA LEU A 66 7.36 -5.82 -2.83
C LEU A 66 7.88 -7.23 -3.06
N THR A 67 7.37 -8.16 -2.27
CA THR A 67 7.66 -9.58 -2.39
C THR A 67 6.39 -10.36 -2.65
N VAL A 68 6.51 -11.47 -3.36
CA VAL A 68 5.40 -12.36 -3.70
C VAL A 68 5.76 -13.76 -3.24
N SER A 69 4.77 -14.52 -2.76
CA SER A 69 4.95 -15.93 -2.44
C SER A 69 3.72 -16.77 -2.79
N PHE A 70 3.94 -18.07 -2.98
CA PHE A 70 2.86 -19.04 -3.19
C PHE A 70 2.64 -19.82 -1.88
N ALA A 71 1.49 -19.62 -1.24
CA ALA A 71 1.18 -20.28 0.02
C ALA A 71 1.07 -21.80 -0.16
N PRO A 72 1.78 -22.63 0.64
CA PRO A 72 1.69 -24.08 0.56
C PRO A 72 0.27 -24.58 0.82
N ASP A 73 -0.08 -25.74 0.24
CA ASP A 73 -1.34 -26.41 0.57
C ASP A 73 -1.42 -26.67 2.08
N GLY A 74 -2.61 -26.47 2.66
CA GLY A 74 -2.84 -26.58 4.10
C GLY A 74 -2.59 -25.29 4.88
N THR A 75 -2.04 -24.25 4.26
CA THR A 75 -1.93 -22.92 4.88
C THR A 75 -3.32 -22.43 5.26
N SER A 76 -3.52 -22.08 6.53
CA SER A 76 -4.83 -21.64 7.00
C SER A 76 -5.21 -20.32 6.36
N ALA A 77 -6.33 -20.32 5.65
CA ALA A 77 -6.97 -19.16 5.08
C ALA A 77 -8.45 -19.21 5.49
N LEU A 78 -8.78 -18.48 6.56
CA LEU A 78 -10.18 -18.07 6.79
C LEU A 78 -11.10 -19.24 7.15
N ASN A 79 -10.59 -20.14 7.99
CA ASN A 79 -11.18 -21.42 8.41
C ASN A 79 -11.09 -22.57 7.39
N ASP A 80 -10.72 -22.30 6.14
CA ASP A 80 -10.41 -23.32 5.14
C ASP A 80 -8.89 -23.39 4.86
N PRO A 81 -8.33 -24.57 4.55
CA PRO A 81 -6.95 -24.67 4.11
C PRO A 81 -6.83 -24.24 2.64
N SER A 82 -5.80 -23.46 2.33
CA SER A 82 -5.42 -23.20 0.94
C SER A 82 -5.11 -24.53 0.22
N THR A 83 -5.57 -24.67 -1.03
CA THR A 83 -5.29 -25.84 -1.89
C THR A 83 -4.57 -25.47 -3.19
N LEU A 84 -3.85 -24.34 -3.20
CA LEU A 84 -3.30 -23.71 -4.42
C LEU A 84 -2.52 -24.69 -5.31
N PHE A 85 -1.56 -25.40 -4.72
CA PHE A 85 -0.68 -26.29 -5.47
C PHE A 85 -1.47 -27.49 -6.00
N ALA A 86 -2.25 -28.16 -5.15
CA ALA A 86 -3.08 -29.29 -5.57
C ALA A 86 -4.07 -28.91 -6.67
N SER A 87 -4.73 -27.75 -6.54
CA SER A 87 -5.73 -27.25 -7.48
C SER A 87 -5.10 -26.92 -8.84
N LEU A 88 -3.99 -26.17 -8.89
CA LEU A 88 -3.37 -25.78 -10.16
C LEU A 88 -2.53 -26.90 -10.80
N ASP A 89 -1.83 -27.73 -10.01
CA ASP A 89 -1.07 -28.87 -10.55
C ASP A 89 -1.96 -29.91 -11.22
N SER A 90 -3.24 -29.99 -10.83
CA SER A 90 -4.22 -30.86 -11.48
C SER A 90 -4.64 -30.36 -12.88
N GLN A 91 -4.37 -29.09 -13.18
CA GLN A 91 -4.83 -28.40 -14.39
C GLN A 91 -3.69 -28.14 -15.37
N MET A 92 -2.50 -27.78 -14.88
CA MET A 92 -1.31 -27.53 -15.70
C MET A 92 0.00 -27.77 -14.91
N PRO A 93 1.14 -28.00 -15.59
CA PRO A 93 2.43 -28.18 -14.92
C PRO A 93 2.80 -27.04 -13.97
N ARG A 94 3.43 -27.38 -12.84
CA ARG A 94 3.77 -26.41 -11.79
C ARG A 94 4.55 -25.19 -12.27
N ALA A 95 5.61 -25.44 -13.04
CA ALA A 95 6.43 -24.38 -13.60
C ALA A 95 5.65 -23.47 -14.58
N GLU A 96 4.61 -23.98 -15.23
CA GLU A 96 3.79 -23.22 -16.16
C GLU A 96 2.86 -22.24 -15.43
N TRP A 97 2.06 -22.71 -14.47
CA TRP A 97 1.15 -21.81 -13.75
C TRP A 97 1.92 -20.78 -12.90
N GLN A 98 3.05 -21.17 -12.29
CA GLN A 98 3.89 -20.21 -11.56
C GLN A 98 4.45 -19.13 -12.49
N SER A 99 4.94 -19.52 -13.67
CA SER A 99 5.43 -18.56 -14.66
C SER A 99 4.32 -17.65 -15.18
N VAL A 100 3.09 -18.15 -15.34
CA VAL A 100 1.93 -17.36 -15.76
C VAL A 100 1.58 -16.30 -14.72
N LEU A 101 1.48 -16.68 -13.44
CA LEU A 101 1.18 -15.74 -12.35
C LEU A 101 2.27 -14.67 -12.21
N LEU A 102 3.54 -15.08 -12.25
CA LEU A 102 4.67 -14.15 -12.16
C LEU A 102 4.75 -13.21 -13.38
N HIS A 103 4.39 -13.68 -14.57
CA HIS A 103 4.32 -12.81 -15.74
C HIS A 103 3.25 -11.71 -15.59
N ALA A 104 2.15 -11.99 -14.90
CA ALA A 104 1.14 -10.95 -14.61
C ALA A 104 1.70 -9.85 -13.67
N PHE A 105 2.52 -10.21 -12.67
CA PHE A 105 3.25 -9.24 -11.83
C PHE A 105 4.27 -8.42 -12.64
N GLU A 106 5.02 -9.08 -13.52
CA GLU A 106 5.98 -8.41 -14.40
C GLU A 106 5.30 -7.37 -15.30
N THR A 107 4.14 -7.69 -15.87
CA THR A 107 3.36 -6.77 -16.72
C THR A 107 3.01 -5.45 -16.01
N TRP A 108 2.73 -5.50 -14.70
CA TRP A 108 2.55 -4.26 -13.90
C TRP A 108 3.88 -3.53 -13.65
N SER A 109 4.96 -4.28 -13.40
CA SER A 109 6.31 -3.73 -13.22
C SER A 109 6.85 -3.01 -14.46
N GLU A 110 6.46 -3.43 -15.66
CA GLU A 110 6.85 -2.77 -16.92
C GLU A 110 6.29 -1.36 -17.07
N VAL A 111 5.17 -1.05 -16.43
CA VAL A 111 4.46 0.21 -16.63
C VAL A 111 4.51 1.15 -15.43
N ALA A 112 4.74 0.63 -14.22
CA ALA A 112 4.74 1.39 -12.97
C ALA A 112 6.06 1.22 -12.18
N ASN A 113 6.33 2.11 -11.24
CA ASN A 113 7.52 2.03 -10.38
C ASN A 113 7.32 1.01 -9.24
N VAL A 114 7.04 -0.23 -9.60
CA VAL A 114 6.86 -1.38 -8.70
C VAL A 114 7.84 -2.49 -9.07
N ASN A 115 8.25 -3.27 -8.07
CA ASN A 115 9.11 -4.44 -8.24
C ASN A 115 8.61 -5.57 -7.34
N PHE A 116 8.64 -6.81 -7.84
CA PHE A 116 8.20 -7.99 -7.10
C PHE A 116 9.31 -9.04 -7.01
N GLY A 117 9.81 -9.29 -5.81
CA GLY A 117 10.73 -10.39 -5.53
C GLY A 117 10.00 -11.66 -5.14
N LEU A 118 10.15 -12.76 -5.88
CA LEU A 118 9.64 -14.06 -5.41
C LEU A 118 10.46 -14.55 -4.21
N ILE A 119 9.78 -14.86 -3.10
CA ILE A 119 10.36 -15.49 -1.91
C ILE A 119 9.60 -16.76 -1.52
N ASP A 120 10.22 -17.55 -0.65
CA ASP A 120 9.59 -18.76 -0.11
C ASP A 120 8.51 -18.40 0.91
N ASP A 121 7.47 -19.22 1.00
CA ASP A 121 6.40 -19.09 1.97
C ASP A 121 6.50 -20.19 3.03
N ALA A 122 6.64 -19.80 4.31
CA ALA A 122 6.80 -20.71 5.43
C ALA A 122 5.48 -21.37 5.88
N GLY A 123 4.34 -21.03 5.26
CA GLY A 123 3.04 -21.62 5.55
C GLY A 123 2.37 -21.10 6.81
N ALA A 124 2.75 -19.91 7.29
CA ALA A 124 2.00 -19.22 8.34
C ALA A 124 0.60 -18.86 7.83
N GLY A 125 -0.43 -18.86 8.69
CA GLY A 125 -1.80 -18.53 8.26
C GLY A 125 -1.89 -17.16 7.59
N PHE A 126 -2.82 -17.00 6.64
CA PHE A 126 -3.12 -15.69 6.03
C PHE A 126 -3.58 -14.70 7.11
N GLY A 127 -3.15 -13.44 6.99
CA GLY A 127 -3.38 -12.42 8.03
C GLY A 127 -2.68 -12.68 9.37
N SER A 128 -1.56 -13.42 9.37
CA SER A 128 -0.74 -13.60 10.58
C SER A 128 -0.22 -12.25 11.07
N SER A 129 -0.24 -12.04 12.39
CA SER A 129 0.42 -10.88 12.99
C SER A 129 1.91 -10.88 12.63
N GLY A 130 2.38 -9.71 12.18
CA GLY A 130 3.68 -9.52 11.55
C GLY A 130 3.76 -8.18 10.86
N LEU A 131 4.91 -7.88 10.27
CA LEU A 131 5.06 -6.65 9.49
C LEU A 131 4.07 -6.70 8.30
N PRO A 132 3.29 -5.64 8.03
CA PRO A 132 2.41 -5.57 6.86
C PRO A 132 3.14 -5.76 5.52
N GLN A 133 4.44 -5.46 5.49
CA GLN A 133 5.31 -5.62 4.34
C GLN A 133 6.72 -5.95 4.86
N GLY A 134 7.54 -6.69 4.13
CA GLY A 134 8.89 -7.12 4.51
C GLY A 134 8.93 -8.21 5.59
N ASP A 135 7.84 -8.94 5.82
CA ASP A 135 7.87 -10.10 6.70
C ASP A 135 8.69 -11.23 6.06
N GLN A 136 9.66 -11.80 6.77
CA GLN A 136 10.56 -12.80 6.18
C GLN A 136 9.92 -14.19 6.08
N ARG A 137 8.73 -14.40 6.67
CA ARG A 137 8.06 -15.71 6.67
C ARG A 137 7.31 -15.99 5.37
N PHE A 138 6.97 -14.98 4.59
CA PHE A 138 6.14 -15.07 3.39
C PHE A 138 6.18 -13.76 2.61
N GLY A 139 5.72 -13.75 1.35
CA GLY A 139 5.65 -12.54 0.52
C GLY A 139 4.67 -11.50 1.06
N ASP A 140 4.90 -10.24 0.69
CA ASP A 140 3.95 -9.14 0.95
C ASP A 140 2.60 -9.37 0.29
N ILE A 141 2.63 -9.98 -0.90
CA ILE A 141 1.46 -10.47 -1.61
C ILE A 141 1.53 -11.98 -1.65
N ARG A 142 0.65 -12.66 -0.94
CA ARG A 142 0.59 -14.13 -0.93
C ARG A 142 -0.53 -14.60 -1.82
N ILE A 143 -0.24 -15.62 -2.62
CA ILE A 143 -1.24 -16.27 -3.46
C ILE A 143 -1.67 -17.56 -2.78
N GLY A 144 -2.97 -17.71 -2.57
CA GLY A 144 -3.62 -18.93 -2.09
C GLY A 144 -4.77 -19.35 -3.00
N SER A 145 -5.45 -20.44 -2.65
CA SER A 145 -6.73 -20.78 -3.29
C SER A 145 -7.74 -21.31 -2.30
N LEU A 146 -8.99 -20.87 -2.41
CA LEU A 146 -10.10 -21.25 -1.55
C LEU A 146 -11.33 -21.64 -2.37
N PRO A 147 -12.24 -22.48 -1.84
CA PRO A 147 -13.51 -22.77 -2.51
C PRO A 147 -14.44 -21.54 -2.47
N MET A 148 -14.85 -21.04 -3.64
CA MET A 148 -15.72 -19.86 -3.75
C MET A 148 -16.91 -20.13 -4.70
N SER A 149 -18.03 -19.41 -4.49
CA SER A 149 -19.21 -19.43 -5.36
C SER A 149 -19.18 -18.22 -6.29
N ASP A 150 -19.56 -18.43 -7.56
CA ASP A 150 -19.90 -17.37 -8.52
C ASP A 150 -18.78 -16.41 -8.96
N VAL A 151 -17.51 -16.79 -8.75
CA VAL A 151 -16.30 -15.99 -9.08
C VAL A 151 -15.11 -16.80 -9.58
N LEU A 152 -14.04 -16.09 -9.98
CA LEU A 152 -12.77 -16.67 -10.35
C LEU A 152 -11.67 -16.47 -9.29
N ALA A 153 -11.63 -15.32 -8.62
CA ALA A 153 -10.65 -15.00 -7.58
C ALA A 153 -11.11 -13.77 -6.78
N GLU A 154 -10.32 -13.40 -5.77
CA GLU A 154 -10.47 -12.19 -4.96
C GLU A 154 -9.09 -11.72 -4.49
N ALA A 155 -8.91 -10.42 -4.31
CA ALA A 155 -7.73 -9.84 -3.70
C ALA A 155 -8.08 -8.89 -2.55
N VAL A 156 -7.24 -8.86 -1.52
CA VAL A 156 -7.36 -7.88 -0.44
C VAL A 156 -6.56 -6.64 -0.83
N PRO A 157 -7.18 -5.46 -1.03
CA PRO A 157 -6.44 -4.26 -1.39
C PRO A 157 -5.56 -3.76 -0.24
N PRO A 158 -4.50 -2.98 -0.55
CA PRO A 158 -3.78 -2.23 0.48
C PRO A 158 -4.72 -1.23 1.17
N ASP A 159 -4.74 -1.24 2.50
CA ASP A 159 -5.54 -0.32 3.30
C ASP A 159 -4.65 0.27 4.42
N PRO A 160 -4.64 1.60 4.63
CA PRO A 160 -3.74 2.25 5.56
C PRO A 160 -4.12 2.03 7.03
N THR A 161 -5.25 1.35 7.28
CA THR A 161 -5.75 0.92 8.59
C THR A 161 -5.36 -0.52 8.91
N ILE A 162 -4.93 -1.29 7.92
CA ILE A 162 -4.45 -2.67 8.09
C ILE A 162 -3.01 -2.65 8.59
N VAL A 163 -2.78 -3.30 9.72
CA VAL A 163 -1.44 -3.46 10.32
C VAL A 163 -0.96 -4.90 10.34
N ASP A 164 -1.76 -5.86 9.87
CA ASP A 164 -1.39 -7.28 9.77
C ASP A 164 -1.03 -7.66 8.33
N SER A 165 -0.62 -8.90 8.09
CA SER A 165 -0.08 -9.36 6.80
C SER A 165 -1.12 -9.73 5.74
N LEU A 166 -2.37 -9.28 5.87
CA LEU A 166 -3.47 -9.70 4.99
C LEU A 166 -3.60 -8.81 3.75
N ALA A 167 -3.18 -7.55 3.85
CA ALA A 167 -3.20 -6.62 2.72
C ALA A 167 -2.39 -7.21 1.55
N GLY A 168 -2.94 -7.15 0.34
CA GLY A 168 -2.32 -7.68 -0.87
C GLY A 168 -2.63 -9.13 -1.20
N ASP A 169 -3.08 -9.94 -0.25
CA ASP A 169 -3.25 -11.37 -0.47
C ASP A 169 -4.31 -11.66 -1.54
N ILE A 170 -4.01 -12.64 -2.41
CA ILE A 170 -4.84 -13.05 -3.54
C ILE A 170 -5.30 -14.48 -3.33
N PHE A 171 -6.60 -14.73 -3.48
CA PHE A 171 -7.20 -16.05 -3.37
C PHE A 171 -7.86 -16.45 -4.69
N LEU A 172 -7.34 -17.49 -5.33
CA LEU A 172 -7.97 -18.08 -6.52
C LEU A 172 -9.11 -19.02 -6.11
N ASN A 173 -10.18 -19.08 -6.91
CA ASN A 173 -11.25 -20.04 -6.67
C ASN A 173 -10.79 -21.47 -7.01
N SER A 174 -10.70 -22.33 -6.00
CA SER A 174 -10.28 -23.73 -6.16
C SER A 174 -11.29 -24.60 -6.92
N HIS A 175 -12.53 -24.13 -7.11
CA HIS A 175 -13.56 -24.79 -7.94
C HIS A 175 -13.52 -24.36 -9.41
N SER A 176 -12.77 -23.31 -9.74
CA SER A 176 -12.67 -22.79 -11.10
C SER A 176 -11.63 -23.55 -11.93
N GLY A 177 -11.96 -23.75 -13.20
CA GLY A 177 -11.05 -24.29 -14.20
C GLY A 177 -10.28 -23.17 -14.89
N PHE A 178 -8.95 -23.25 -14.87
CA PHE A 178 -8.04 -22.32 -15.49
C PHE A 178 -7.19 -23.00 -16.56
N ASP A 179 -7.07 -22.34 -17.69
CA ASP A 179 -5.97 -22.52 -18.64
C ASP A 179 -4.95 -21.37 -18.47
N PRO A 180 -3.78 -21.42 -19.14
CA PRO A 180 -2.78 -20.36 -18.99
C PRO A 180 -3.29 -18.94 -19.33
N VAL A 181 -4.26 -18.80 -20.24
CA VAL A 181 -4.76 -17.48 -20.67
C VAL A 181 -5.73 -16.90 -19.65
N SER A 182 -6.68 -17.72 -19.18
CA SER A 182 -7.64 -17.34 -18.15
C SER A 182 -6.95 -17.09 -16.81
N LEU A 183 -5.97 -17.92 -16.41
CA LEU A 183 -5.18 -17.68 -15.20
C LEU A 183 -4.42 -16.36 -15.26
N TYR A 184 -3.79 -16.06 -16.40
CA TYR A 184 -3.10 -14.79 -16.61
C TYR A 184 -4.04 -13.59 -16.51
N SER A 185 -5.21 -13.67 -17.17
CA SER A 185 -6.21 -12.61 -17.18
C SER A 185 -6.76 -12.31 -15.78
N VAL A 186 -7.13 -13.35 -15.03
CA VAL A 186 -7.61 -13.22 -13.65
C VAL A 186 -6.50 -12.66 -12.76
N ALA A 187 -5.28 -13.20 -12.86
CA ALA A 187 -4.16 -12.69 -12.09
C ALA A 187 -3.87 -11.20 -12.37
N LEU A 188 -3.96 -10.75 -13.63
CA LEU A 188 -3.79 -9.32 -13.95
C LEU A 188 -4.82 -8.44 -13.22
N HIS A 189 -6.08 -8.88 -13.17
CA HIS A 189 -7.16 -8.18 -12.46
C HIS A 189 -6.88 -8.12 -10.95
N GLU A 190 -6.65 -9.29 -10.33
CA GLU A 190 -6.44 -9.38 -8.88
C GLU A 190 -5.18 -8.66 -8.43
N ILE A 191 -4.09 -8.70 -9.21
CA ILE A 191 -2.87 -7.95 -8.89
C ILE A 191 -3.14 -6.45 -8.96
N GLY A 192 -4.02 -5.98 -9.85
CA GLY A 192 -4.45 -4.58 -9.87
C GLY A 192 -5.11 -4.17 -8.55
N HIS A 193 -6.01 -5.00 -8.01
CA HIS A 193 -6.61 -4.80 -6.69
C HIS A 193 -5.59 -4.89 -5.55
N ALA A 194 -4.70 -5.89 -5.56
CA ALA A 194 -3.60 -6.01 -4.60
C ALA A 194 -2.59 -4.84 -4.67
N LEU A 195 -2.60 -4.08 -5.76
CA LEU A 195 -1.87 -2.83 -5.94
C LEU A 195 -2.70 -1.59 -5.60
N GLY A 196 -3.95 -1.75 -5.17
CA GLY A 196 -4.83 -0.66 -4.74
C GLY A 196 -5.64 0.00 -5.84
N LEU A 197 -5.72 -0.59 -7.04
CA LEU A 197 -6.63 -0.12 -8.09
C LEU A 197 -8.08 -0.53 -7.77
N GLU A 198 -9.00 0.41 -8.00
CA GLU A 198 -10.44 0.19 -7.96
C GLU A 198 -10.91 -0.49 -9.25
N SER A 199 -12.06 -1.16 -9.22
CA SER A 199 -12.72 -1.66 -10.42
C SER A 199 -13.07 -0.52 -11.38
N SER A 200 -13.14 -0.86 -12.66
CA SER A 200 -13.32 0.05 -13.78
C SER A 200 -14.63 -0.21 -14.51
N GLN A 201 -15.21 0.85 -15.05
CA GLN A 201 -16.37 0.78 -15.95
C GLN A 201 -15.96 0.77 -17.43
N ASP A 202 -14.65 0.77 -17.73
CA ASP A 202 -14.10 0.70 -19.08
C ASP A 202 -14.00 -0.76 -19.54
N PRO A 203 -14.76 -1.21 -20.56
CA PRO A 203 -14.72 -2.60 -21.03
C PRO A 203 -13.39 -3.02 -21.67
N ALA A 204 -12.45 -2.10 -21.87
CA ALA A 204 -11.10 -2.43 -22.33
C ALA A 204 -10.11 -2.65 -21.18
N SER A 205 -10.48 -2.28 -19.96
CA SER A 205 -9.63 -2.30 -18.76
C SER A 205 -9.55 -3.70 -18.19
N VAL A 206 -8.35 -4.11 -17.74
CA VAL A 206 -8.22 -5.36 -16.98
C VAL A 206 -8.99 -5.31 -15.67
N MET A 207 -9.27 -4.11 -15.14
CA MET A 207 -10.03 -3.88 -13.91
C MET A 207 -11.55 -3.83 -14.14
N HIS A 208 -12.06 -4.18 -15.32
CA HIS A 208 -13.49 -4.10 -15.63
C HIS A 208 -14.33 -5.01 -14.72
N GLU A 209 -15.35 -4.44 -14.07
CA GLU A 209 -16.19 -5.14 -13.07
C GLU A 209 -16.96 -6.34 -13.67
N PRO A 210 -17.58 -6.23 -14.87
CA PRO A 210 -17.88 -7.41 -15.67
C PRO A 210 -16.60 -8.07 -16.17
N TYR A 211 -16.22 -9.20 -15.57
CA TYR A 211 -15.04 -9.95 -15.99
C TYR A 211 -15.12 -10.34 -17.48
N ASP A 212 -14.09 -9.94 -18.22
CA ASP A 212 -13.80 -10.34 -19.58
C ASP A 212 -12.31 -10.76 -19.66
N ILE A 213 -11.96 -11.59 -20.64
CA ILE A 213 -10.56 -12.03 -20.80
C ILE A 213 -9.73 -10.89 -21.40
N HIS A 214 -8.76 -10.40 -20.63
CA HIS A 214 -7.77 -9.41 -21.05
C HIS A 214 -6.35 -9.93 -20.83
N THR A 215 -5.49 -9.74 -21.83
CA THR A 215 -4.08 -10.17 -21.76
C THR A 215 -3.08 -9.01 -21.86
N SER A 216 -3.58 -7.77 -21.78
CA SER A 216 -2.77 -6.57 -21.85
C SER A 216 -3.45 -5.43 -21.09
N LEU A 217 -2.65 -4.59 -20.44
CA LEU A 217 -3.12 -3.38 -19.78
C LEU A 217 -3.61 -2.37 -20.82
N SER A 218 -4.77 -1.77 -20.56
CA SER A 218 -5.30 -0.66 -21.32
C SER A 218 -4.59 0.65 -20.97
N VAL A 219 -4.90 1.72 -21.73
CA VAL A 219 -4.38 3.06 -21.44
C VAL A 219 -4.91 3.59 -20.10
N SER A 220 -6.14 3.25 -19.73
CA SER A 220 -6.74 3.63 -18.45
C SER A 220 -6.04 2.90 -17.30
N ASP A 221 -5.81 1.59 -17.41
CA ASP A 221 -5.06 0.81 -16.40
C ASP A 221 -3.68 1.41 -16.12
N ILE A 222 -2.93 1.69 -17.19
CA ILE A 222 -1.58 2.30 -17.11
C ILE A 222 -1.64 3.69 -16.48
N ALA A 223 -2.66 4.48 -16.78
CA ALA A 223 -2.81 5.82 -16.22
C ALA A 223 -3.13 5.76 -14.72
N GLU A 224 -4.02 4.87 -14.28
CA GLU A 224 -4.40 4.75 -12.87
C GLU A 224 -3.25 4.18 -12.02
N ILE A 225 -2.57 3.12 -12.46
CA ILE A 225 -1.44 2.56 -11.68
C ILE A 225 -0.30 3.56 -11.51
N ARG A 226 -0.05 4.40 -12.51
CA ARG A 226 0.96 5.47 -12.44
C ARG A 226 0.55 6.64 -11.55
N LYS A 227 -0.74 6.80 -11.22
CA LYS A 227 -1.13 7.76 -10.17
C LYS A 227 -0.71 7.27 -8.79
N LEU A 228 -0.76 5.95 -8.58
CA LEU A 228 -0.40 5.33 -7.29
C LEU A 228 1.10 5.17 -7.10
N TYR A 229 1.82 4.75 -8.14
CA TYR A 229 3.23 4.36 -8.03
C TYR A 229 4.17 5.21 -8.88
N GLY A 230 3.65 6.11 -9.70
CA GLY A 230 4.48 6.85 -10.65
C GLY A 230 4.96 6.00 -11.83
N THR A 231 5.73 6.63 -12.72
CA THR A 231 6.38 5.92 -13.83
C THR A 231 7.65 5.25 -13.34
N ARG A 232 7.95 4.04 -13.82
CA ARG A 232 9.26 3.42 -13.64
C ARG A 232 10.35 4.40 -14.08
N SER A 233 11.31 4.64 -13.19
CA SER A 233 12.27 5.72 -13.34
C SER A 233 13.70 5.21 -13.17
N PRO A 234 14.66 5.83 -13.89
CA PRO A 234 16.09 5.62 -13.70
C PRO A 234 16.52 5.60 -12.25
N ASP A 235 17.43 4.69 -11.91
CA ASP A 235 18.00 4.63 -10.58
C ASP A 235 19.02 5.76 -10.32
N ALA A 236 19.44 5.91 -9.06
CA ALA A 236 20.33 7.00 -8.65
C ALA A 236 21.73 6.96 -9.30
N ASN A 237 22.14 5.82 -9.86
CA ASN A 237 23.44 5.60 -10.49
C ASN A 237 23.49 6.05 -11.95
N GLU A 238 22.37 6.23 -12.64
CA GLU A 238 22.34 6.76 -14.00
C GLU A 238 22.77 8.24 -14.06
N GLY A 239 22.52 8.99 -12.99
CA GLY A 239 22.85 10.41 -12.93
C GLY A 239 22.13 11.22 -14.03
N LYS A 240 22.81 12.25 -14.59
CA LYS A 240 22.22 13.12 -15.62
C LYS A 240 22.46 12.65 -17.05
N THR A 241 23.43 11.76 -17.24
CA THR A 241 23.93 11.37 -18.56
C THR A 241 23.65 9.91 -18.90
N GLY A 242 22.96 9.19 -18.00
CA GLY A 242 22.86 7.75 -18.02
C GLY A 242 24.20 7.08 -17.73
N ASN A 243 24.17 5.76 -17.56
CA ASN A 243 25.33 4.88 -17.37
C ASN A 243 25.36 3.74 -18.42
N GLU A 244 24.71 3.91 -19.59
CA GLU A 244 24.34 2.82 -20.50
C GLU A 244 25.50 2.28 -21.37
N ASN A 245 26.71 2.76 -21.10
CA ASN A 245 27.90 2.40 -21.84
C ASN A 245 29.17 2.61 -21.01
N ILE A 246 30.25 1.95 -21.42
CA ILE A 246 31.52 1.94 -20.69
C ILE A 246 32.12 3.34 -20.42
N LYS A 247 31.82 4.36 -21.24
CA LYS A 247 32.35 5.72 -21.05
C LYS A 247 31.62 6.46 -19.93
N ASN A 248 30.34 6.17 -19.76
CA ASN A 248 29.48 6.76 -18.74
C ASN A 248 29.35 5.87 -17.50
N ALA A 249 30.11 4.76 -17.44
CA ALA A 249 30.00 3.78 -16.37
C ALA A 249 30.13 4.41 -14.97
N THR A 250 29.22 4.05 -14.08
CA THR A 250 29.16 4.58 -12.72
C THR A 250 30.19 3.90 -11.83
N ARG A 251 30.94 4.70 -11.06
CA ARG A 251 31.93 4.17 -10.11
C ARG A 251 31.21 3.51 -8.94
N ILE A 252 31.52 2.25 -8.65
CA ILE A 252 31.19 1.65 -7.36
C ILE A 252 32.06 2.33 -6.30
N LYS A 253 31.42 3.13 -5.44
CA LYS A 253 32.11 3.92 -4.41
C LYS A 253 32.35 3.06 -3.17
N PHE A 254 33.45 3.35 -2.49
CA PHE A 254 33.81 2.74 -1.22
C PHE A 254 34.54 3.76 -0.35
N ASN A 255 34.53 3.54 0.97
CA ASN A 255 35.16 4.44 1.92
C ASN A 255 36.69 4.38 1.83
N SER A 256 37.37 5.43 2.29
CA SER A 256 38.84 5.51 2.23
C SER A 256 39.56 4.44 3.06
N ASP A 257 38.89 3.90 4.08
CA ASP A 257 39.37 2.84 4.97
C ASP A 257 38.96 1.43 4.52
N PHE A 258 38.27 1.30 3.39
CA PHE A 258 37.86 0.01 2.84
C PHE A 258 39.07 -0.85 2.45
N ASP A 259 39.17 -2.03 3.06
CA ASP A 259 40.29 -2.97 2.88
C ASP A 259 39.91 -4.25 2.15
N GLY A 260 38.63 -4.43 1.79
CA GLY A 260 38.11 -5.63 1.15
C GLY A 260 37.54 -6.68 2.11
N SER A 261 37.42 -6.37 3.41
CA SER A 261 36.83 -7.29 4.40
C SER A 261 35.33 -7.56 4.19
N ALA A 262 34.63 -6.67 3.50
CA ALA A 262 33.24 -6.82 3.12
C ALA A 262 33.06 -6.64 1.61
N PRO A 263 32.01 -7.21 1.01
CA PRO A 263 31.63 -6.91 -0.37
C PRO A 263 31.22 -5.44 -0.53
N LEU A 264 31.51 -4.87 -1.69
CA LEU A 264 30.92 -3.61 -2.13
C LEU A 264 29.54 -3.91 -2.72
N VAL A 265 28.48 -3.36 -2.15
CA VAL A 265 27.11 -3.57 -2.65
C VAL A 265 26.54 -2.26 -3.20
N ILE A 266 25.89 -2.35 -4.36
CA ILE A 266 25.17 -1.27 -5.01
C ILE A 266 23.86 -1.83 -5.57
N PHE A 267 22.82 -1.01 -5.61
CA PHE A 267 21.52 -1.36 -6.15
C PHE A 267 21.27 -0.55 -7.41
N GLY A 268 20.54 -1.12 -8.37
CA GLY A 268 20.12 -0.44 -9.59
C GLY A 268 18.83 -1.04 -10.15
N ASP A 269 18.33 -0.46 -11.24
CA ASP A 269 17.09 -0.87 -11.87
C ASP A 269 17.24 -0.89 -13.40
N ILE A 270 16.96 -2.05 -14.02
CA ILE A 270 16.78 -2.11 -15.47
C ILE A 270 15.40 -1.51 -15.77
N THR A 271 15.40 -0.22 -16.07
CA THR A 271 14.19 0.61 -16.17
C THR A 271 13.39 0.31 -17.43
N THR A 272 14.04 -0.13 -18.50
CA THR A 272 13.37 -0.50 -19.76
C THR A 272 14.02 -1.73 -20.38
N ARG A 273 13.28 -2.43 -21.25
CA ARG A 273 13.80 -3.62 -21.96
C ARG A 273 15.17 -3.43 -22.66
N PRO A 274 15.48 -2.29 -23.31
CA PRO A 274 16.80 -2.04 -23.92
C PRO A 274 17.85 -1.46 -22.95
N ASP A 275 17.50 -1.25 -21.69
CA ASP A 275 18.38 -0.67 -20.69
C ASP A 275 19.54 -1.61 -20.33
N ALA A 276 20.68 -1.02 -20.01
CA ALA A 276 21.89 -1.74 -19.65
C ALA A 276 22.81 -0.87 -18.81
N ASP A 277 22.91 -1.13 -17.52
CA ASP A 277 23.78 -0.38 -16.62
C ASP A 277 25.24 -0.79 -16.75
N PHE A 278 26.14 0.20 -16.85
CA PHE A 278 27.56 -0.01 -16.70
C PHE A 278 28.07 0.56 -15.38
N PHE A 279 28.82 -0.27 -14.64
CA PHE A 279 29.59 0.13 -13.47
C PHE A 279 31.08 -0.09 -13.70
N TYR A 280 31.91 0.50 -12.85
CA TYR A 280 33.30 0.11 -12.74
C TYR A 280 33.78 0.03 -11.30
N VAL A 281 34.70 -0.90 -11.07
CA VAL A 281 35.37 -1.10 -9.78
C VAL A 281 36.88 -1.05 -9.98
N PRO A 282 37.60 -0.15 -9.29
CA PRO A 282 39.06 -0.22 -9.20
C PRO A 282 39.46 -1.27 -8.16
N VAL A 283 40.46 -2.08 -8.49
CA VAL A 283 41.07 -3.04 -7.56
C VAL A 283 41.91 -2.28 -6.52
N LEU A 284 41.84 -2.69 -5.27
CA LEU A 284 42.61 -2.08 -4.18
C LEU A 284 44.11 -2.19 -4.45
N ASP A 285 44.86 -1.12 -4.18
CA ASP A 285 46.32 -1.07 -4.41
C ASP A 285 47.11 -2.12 -3.59
N THR A 286 46.48 -2.72 -2.59
CA THR A 286 47.07 -3.75 -1.73
C THR A 286 46.58 -5.15 -2.07
N TYR A 287 45.63 -5.31 -2.99
CA TYR A 287 44.96 -6.58 -3.26
C TYR A 287 45.41 -7.21 -4.58
N SER A 288 45.75 -8.49 -4.49
CA SER A 288 45.90 -9.38 -5.64
C SER A 288 45.28 -10.72 -5.26
N GLY A 289 44.43 -11.27 -6.11
CA GLY A 289 43.70 -12.50 -5.78
C GLY A 289 42.41 -12.64 -6.58
N PRO A 290 41.53 -13.58 -6.19
CA PRO A 290 40.24 -13.75 -6.81
C PRO A 290 39.30 -12.58 -6.49
N MET A 291 38.51 -12.13 -7.45
CA MET A 291 37.48 -11.11 -7.25
C MET A 291 36.17 -11.62 -7.85
N THR A 292 35.13 -11.71 -7.04
CA THR A 292 33.82 -12.22 -7.47
C THR A 292 32.84 -11.07 -7.62
N ILE A 293 32.15 -11.03 -8.76
CA ILE A 293 31.04 -10.12 -9.04
C ILE A 293 29.76 -10.93 -9.01
N ARG A 294 28.84 -10.59 -8.12
CA ARG A 294 27.54 -11.24 -7.94
C ARG A 294 26.43 -10.26 -8.32
N LEU A 295 25.54 -10.69 -9.19
CA LEU A 295 24.33 -9.96 -9.57
C LEU A 295 23.12 -10.76 -9.10
N GLN A 296 22.27 -10.16 -8.29
CA GLN A 296 21.10 -10.79 -7.72
C GLN A 296 19.85 -10.01 -8.08
N THR A 297 18.84 -10.71 -8.58
CA THR A 297 17.46 -10.26 -8.72
C THR A 297 16.50 -11.16 -7.94
N ARG A 298 16.91 -12.39 -7.60
CA ARG A 298 16.17 -13.30 -6.72
C ARG A 298 15.81 -12.61 -5.40
N GLY A 299 14.52 -12.62 -5.05
CA GLY A 299 13.97 -11.94 -3.87
C GLY A 299 13.93 -10.41 -3.96
N ILE A 300 14.25 -9.81 -5.11
CA ILE A 300 14.29 -8.35 -5.34
C ILE A 300 13.32 -7.96 -6.46
N SER A 301 13.37 -8.66 -7.59
CA SER A 301 12.50 -8.45 -8.75
C SER A 301 12.37 -9.75 -9.54
N LEU A 302 11.51 -9.76 -10.56
CA LEU A 302 11.37 -10.90 -11.47
C LEU A 302 12.36 -10.86 -12.64
N LEU A 303 13.14 -9.77 -12.79
CA LEU A 303 14.15 -9.59 -13.83
C LEU A 303 14.97 -10.87 -14.00
N SER A 304 15.13 -11.30 -15.25
CA SER A 304 16.08 -12.36 -15.64
C SER A 304 17.42 -11.70 -16.00
N PRO A 305 18.41 -11.69 -15.08
CA PRO A 305 19.61 -10.87 -15.22
C PRO A 305 20.66 -11.50 -16.14
N ARG A 306 21.48 -10.64 -16.73
CA ARG A 306 22.74 -10.98 -17.39
C ARG A 306 23.85 -10.07 -16.88
N LEU A 307 24.97 -10.69 -16.54
CA LEU A 307 26.18 -10.05 -16.05
C LEU A 307 27.31 -10.24 -17.08
N SER A 308 27.97 -9.16 -17.47
CA SER A 308 29.19 -9.21 -18.31
C SER A 308 30.30 -8.35 -17.71
N VAL A 309 31.54 -8.81 -17.80
CA VAL A 309 32.70 -8.11 -17.24
C VAL A 309 33.70 -7.79 -18.34
N PHE A 310 34.25 -6.56 -18.34
CA PHE A 310 35.17 -6.04 -19.34
C PHE A 310 36.43 -5.46 -18.70
N ASP A 311 37.55 -5.50 -19.43
CA ASP A 311 38.79 -4.82 -19.03
C ASP A 311 38.79 -3.32 -19.41
N VAL A 312 39.89 -2.63 -19.10
CA VAL A 312 40.07 -1.20 -19.40
C VAL A 312 40.02 -0.85 -20.89
N LYS A 313 40.23 -1.84 -21.76
CA LYS A 313 40.21 -1.68 -23.22
C LYS A 313 38.82 -1.93 -23.80
N GLY A 314 37.85 -2.33 -22.96
CA GLY A 314 36.51 -2.73 -23.37
C GLY A 314 36.44 -4.16 -23.93
N THR A 315 37.44 -4.99 -23.65
CA THR A 315 37.41 -6.41 -24.04
C THR A 315 36.60 -7.19 -23.01
N GLN A 316 35.59 -7.92 -23.45
CA GLN A 316 34.79 -8.77 -22.55
C GLN A 316 35.66 -9.93 -22.04
N ILE A 317 35.81 -10.01 -20.72
CA ILE A 317 36.55 -11.05 -20.01
C ILE A 317 35.67 -12.27 -19.76
N GLY A 318 34.38 -12.05 -19.48
CA GLY A 318 33.40 -13.11 -19.34
C GLY A 318 31.98 -12.59 -19.25
N SER A 319 31.02 -13.50 -19.30
CA SER A 319 29.61 -13.21 -19.07
C SER A 319 28.88 -14.44 -18.54
N VAL A 320 27.86 -14.21 -17.74
CA VAL A 320 26.91 -15.21 -17.22
C VAL A 320 25.50 -14.65 -17.36
N SER A 321 24.53 -15.52 -17.64
CA SER A 321 23.12 -15.17 -17.73
C SER A 321 22.32 -16.05 -16.79
N ALA A 322 21.19 -15.53 -16.32
CA ALA A 322 20.21 -16.31 -15.59
C ALA A 322 19.79 -17.53 -16.40
N SER A 323 19.56 -18.62 -15.69
CA SER A 323 19.04 -19.87 -16.25
C SER A 323 17.56 -20.09 -15.90
N GLY A 324 17.06 -19.35 -14.91
CA GLY A 324 15.67 -19.35 -14.47
C GLY A 324 14.73 -18.58 -15.39
N THR A 325 13.43 -18.82 -15.20
CA THR A 325 12.35 -18.12 -15.90
C THR A 325 11.98 -16.80 -15.25
N HIS A 326 12.49 -16.48 -14.05
CA HIS A 326 12.29 -15.24 -13.32
C HIS A 326 13.46 -15.07 -12.33
N GLY A 327 13.59 -13.91 -11.69
CA GLY A 327 14.51 -13.56 -10.59
C GLY A 327 15.59 -14.60 -10.24
N ASP A 328 16.86 -14.30 -10.50
CA ASP A 328 17.99 -15.25 -10.38
C ASP A 328 19.17 -14.63 -9.62
N THR A 329 20.19 -15.42 -9.31
CA THR A 329 21.50 -14.94 -8.83
C THR A 329 22.59 -15.51 -9.73
N VAL A 330 23.39 -14.62 -10.33
CA VAL A 330 24.47 -15.00 -11.23
C VAL A 330 25.79 -14.41 -10.77
N GLU A 331 26.86 -15.18 -10.90
CA GLU A 331 28.19 -14.80 -10.42
C GLU A 331 29.27 -15.00 -11.47
N LEU A 332 30.28 -14.13 -11.44
CA LEU A 332 31.48 -14.23 -12.26
C LEU A 332 32.71 -13.96 -11.40
N THR A 333 33.56 -14.97 -11.25
CA THR A 333 34.84 -14.86 -10.53
C THR A 333 35.99 -14.61 -11.50
N LEU A 334 36.70 -13.50 -11.29
CA LEU A 334 38.00 -13.25 -11.91
C LEU A 334 39.08 -13.88 -11.03
N PRO A 335 39.84 -14.89 -11.50
CA PRO A 335 40.68 -15.71 -10.62
C PRO A 335 41.90 -14.98 -10.06
N ASN A 336 42.36 -13.91 -10.71
CA ASN A 336 43.55 -13.17 -10.29
C ASN A 336 43.55 -11.73 -10.84
N VAL A 337 42.95 -10.82 -10.09
CA VAL A 337 43.02 -9.37 -10.38
C VAL A 337 44.31 -8.77 -9.83
N GLN A 338 44.85 -7.72 -10.48
CA GLN A 338 46.07 -7.05 -10.01
C GLN A 338 45.77 -5.71 -9.33
N PRO A 339 46.64 -5.25 -8.40
CA PRO A 339 46.51 -3.93 -7.80
C PRO A 339 46.34 -2.81 -8.83
N SER A 340 45.44 -1.87 -8.53
CA SER A 340 45.13 -0.72 -9.37
C SER A 340 44.53 -1.03 -10.75
N ASP A 341 44.27 -2.31 -11.08
CA ASP A 341 43.47 -2.66 -12.27
C ASP A 341 42.06 -2.09 -12.16
N LYS A 342 41.40 -1.96 -13.30
CA LYS A 342 40.03 -1.46 -13.39
C LYS A 342 39.20 -2.41 -14.24
N TYR A 343 38.07 -2.83 -13.70
CA TYR A 343 37.10 -3.68 -14.40
C TYR A 343 35.77 -2.96 -14.54
N TYR A 344 35.14 -3.16 -15.68
CA TYR A 344 33.81 -2.64 -15.98
C TYR A 344 32.82 -3.79 -15.93
N VAL A 345 31.67 -3.54 -15.31
CA VAL A 345 30.58 -4.49 -15.15
C VAL A 345 29.40 -3.97 -15.94
N LYS A 346 28.78 -4.82 -16.75
CA LYS A 346 27.53 -4.54 -17.44
C LYS A 346 26.43 -5.43 -16.87
N VAL A 347 25.33 -4.81 -16.48
CA VAL A 347 24.08 -5.46 -16.06
C VAL A 347 23.04 -5.19 -17.15
N GLU A 348 22.32 -6.22 -17.59
CA GLU A 348 21.23 -6.10 -18.56
C GLU A 348 20.25 -7.27 -18.40
N ALA A 349 19.07 -7.19 -19.02
CA ALA A 349 18.17 -8.33 -19.11
C ALA A 349 18.69 -9.41 -20.10
N VAL A 350 18.31 -10.67 -19.87
CA VAL A 350 18.49 -11.74 -20.86
C VAL A 350 17.68 -11.41 -22.12
N ALA A 351 18.31 -11.44 -23.29
CA ALA A 351 17.65 -11.07 -24.53
C ALA A 351 16.41 -11.95 -24.82
N GLY A 352 15.28 -11.31 -25.12
CA GLY A 352 14.02 -11.97 -25.48
C GLY A 352 13.22 -12.54 -24.30
N THR A 353 13.67 -12.33 -23.05
CA THR A 353 12.91 -12.70 -21.86
C THR A 353 11.60 -11.90 -21.72
N ALA A 354 10.58 -12.51 -21.11
CA ALA A 354 9.40 -11.79 -20.66
C ALA A 354 9.74 -10.86 -19.48
N PHE A 355 10.68 -11.27 -18.63
CA PHE A 355 11.09 -10.60 -17.38
C PHE A 355 12.29 -9.71 -17.57
N ALA A 356 12.06 -8.58 -18.22
CA ALA A 356 13.10 -7.76 -18.85
C ALA A 356 13.31 -6.41 -18.18
N VAL A 357 12.52 -6.10 -17.15
CA VAL A 357 12.73 -4.95 -16.26
C VAL A 357 12.84 -5.44 -14.84
N GLY A 358 13.44 -4.66 -13.97
CA GLY A 358 13.49 -5.01 -12.56
C GLY A 358 14.68 -4.44 -11.83
N ARG A 359 14.49 -4.29 -10.53
CA ARG A 359 15.55 -3.94 -9.59
C ARG A 359 16.53 -5.09 -9.38
N TYR A 360 17.78 -4.76 -9.11
CA TYR A 360 18.83 -5.73 -8.81
C TYR A 360 19.79 -5.20 -7.74
N GLY A 361 20.45 -6.14 -7.05
CA GLY A 361 21.64 -5.89 -6.25
C GLY A 361 22.88 -6.38 -6.99
N LEU A 362 23.96 -5.58 -6.96
CA LEU A 362 25.26 -5.93 -7.50
C LEU A 362 26.30 -5.87 -6.38
N ALA A 363 27.00 -6.98 -6.16
CA ALA A 363 28.05 -7.10 -5.16
C ALA A 363 29.41 -7.40 -5.79
N VAL A 364 30.48 -6.80 -5.26
CA VAL A 364 31.86 -7.10 -5.63
C VAL A 364 32.65 -7.49 -4.38
N SER A 365 33.17 -8.71 -4.36
CA SER A 365 33.94 -9.29 -3.26
C SER A 365 35.41 -9.43 -3.64
N PHE A 366 36.29 -9.07 -2.70
CA PHE A 366 37.72 -9.36 -2.77
C PHE A 366 37.97 -10.64 -1.96
N ASP A 367 37.79 -11.78 -2.61
CA ASP A 367 37.50 -13.08 -2.00
C ASP A 367 38.51 -13.53 -0.93
N ASP A 368 39.81 -13.26 -1.10
CA ASP A 368 40.85 -13.62 -0.12
C ASP A 368 40.79 -12.78 1.18
N ARG A 369 40.02 -11.67 1.18
CA ARG A 369 39.84 -10.78 2.33
C ARG A 369 38.42 -10.78 2.87
N ASN A 370 37.43 -11.17 2.06
CA ASN A 370 36.04 -11.15 2.46
C ASN A 370 35.79 -12.04 3.68
N ILE A 371 35.29 -11.45 4.76
CA ILE A 371 34.91 -12.17 5.98
C ILE A 371 33.39 -12.27 6.15
N VAL A 372 32.61 -11.67 5.25
CA VAL A 372 31.15 -11.68 5.29
C VAL A 372 30.64 -12.98 4.69
N ASP A 373 29.75 -13.65 5.43
CA ASP A 373 29.11 -14.87 4.97
C ASP A 373 28.09 -14.59 3.85
N GLU A 374 27.86 -15.60 3.01
CA GLU A 374 26.99 -15.47 1.86
C GLU A 374 25.53 -15.17 2.25
N SER A 375 25.04 -15.74 3.35
CA SER A 375 23.66 -15.52 3.79
C SER A 375 23.43 -14.08 4.26
N ARG A 376 24.43 -13.46 4.90
CA ARG A 376 24.42 -12.04 5.25
C ARG A 376 24.43 -11.17 4.00
N LEU A 377 25.25 -11.49 3.02
CA LEU A 377 25.25 -10.75 1.75
C LEU A 377 23.89 -10.83 1.07
N GLU A 378 23.29 -12.02 1.00
CA GLU A 378 21.95 -12.23 0.42
C GLU A 378 20.90 -11.37 1.13
N GLN A 379 20.86 -11.36 2.48
CA GLN A 379 19.94 -10.52 3.26
C GLN A 379 20.13 -9.02 3.00
N VAL A 380 21.38 -8.58 2.80
CA VAL A 380 21.65 -7.18 2.47
C VAL A 380 21.21 -6.86 1.05
N MET A 381 21.44 -7.77 0.10
CA MET A 381 21.07 -7.55 -1.30
C MET A 381 19.55 -7.57 -1.53
N THR A 382 18.77 -8.25 -0.69
CA THR A 382 17.29 -8.26 -0.80
C THR A 382 16.60 -7.14 -0.04
N GLY A 383 17.27 -6.50 0.92
CA GLY A 383 16.64 -5.50 1.79
C GLY A 383 16.48 -4.11 1.16
N PRO A 384 15.68 -3.24 1.81
CA PRO A 384 15.33 -1.91 1.30
C PRO A 384 16.40 -0.84 1.58
N TYR A 385 17.61 -1.05 1.05
CA TYR A 385 18.79 -0.25 1.41
C TYR A 385 19.33 0.66 0.29
N ASP A 386 18.57 0.98 -0.75
CA ASP A 386 19.04 1.88 -1.85
C ASP A 386 19.38 3.28 -1.35
N GLY A 387 18.62 3.75 -0.36
CA GLY A 387 18.80 5.08 0.24
C GLY A 387 19.91 5.11 1.30
N VAL A 388 20.60 4.01 1.53
CA VAL A 388 21.58 3.85 2.62
C VAL A 388 22.99 4.06 2.08
N SER A 389 23.85 4.74 2.86
CA SER A 389 25.21 5.07 2.39
C SER A 389 26.09 3.81 2.24
N PRO A 390 27.11 3.81 1.36
CA PRO A 390 28.05 2.69 1.25
C PRO A 390 28.74 2.33 2.58
N ARG A 391 28.88 3.31 3.48
CA ARG A 391 29.39 3.09 4.83
C ARG A 391 28.43 2.28 5.68
N ASP A 392 27.15 2.65 5.66
CA ASP A 392 26.12 1.98 6.45
C ASP A 392 25.84 0.57 5.91
N ILE A 393 25.95 0.37 4.59
CA ILE A 393 25.94 -0.96 3.97
C ILE A 393 27.12 -1.82 4.46
N ALA A 394 28.33 -1.27 4.51
CA ALA A 394 29.49 -1.99 5.06
C ALA A 394 29.29 -2.31 6.55
N ASP A 395 28.73 -1.37 7.31
CA ASP A 395 28.39 -1.57 8.72
C ASP A 395 27.31 -2.64 8.90
N LEU A 396 26.32 -2.71 8.01
CA LEU A 396 25.29 -3.74 7.98
C LEU A 396 25.86 -5.14 7.71
N LEU A 397 26.84 -5.22 6.80
CA LEU A 397 27.53 -6.48 6.47
C LEU A 397 28.46 -6.95 7.61
N LEU A 398 29.18 -6.03 8.26
CA LEU A 398 30.22 -6.35 9.25
C LEU A 398 29.73 -6.38 10.70
N LYS A 399 28.75 -5.54 11.05
CA LYS A 399 28.27 -5.33 12.43
C LYS A 399 26.74 -5.07 12.48
N PRO A 400 25.91 -5.99 11.95
CA PRO A 400 24.48 -5.79 11.69
C PRO A 400 23.69 -5.33 12.92
N ASN A 401 23.98 -5.85 14.12
CA ASN A 401 23.26 -5.52 15.36
C ASN A 401 23.48 -4.06 15.84
N SER A 402 24.45 -3.37 15.24
CA SER A 402 24.78 -1.97 15.55
C SER A 402 24.66 -1.04 14.35
N ALA A 403 24.22 -1.57 13.20
CA ALA A 403 24.02 -0.76 12.01
C ALA A 403 22.89 0.25 12.27
N ARG A 404 23.16 1.50 11.93
CA ARG A 404 22.27 2.65 12.03
C ARG A 404 22.26 3.34 10.68
N PHE A 405 21.10 3.44 10.07
CA PHE A 405 20.97 3.94 8.71
C PHE A 405 20.88 5.45 8.70
N ASN A 406 21.69 6.10 7.85
CA ASN A 406 21.71 7.56 7.69
C ASN A 406 21.71 8.29 9.04
N ASP A 407 22.43 7.74 10.03
CA ASP A 407 22.54 8.31 11.38
C ASP A 407 23.07 9.74 11.27
N ASP A 408 22.23 10.67 11.71
CA ASP A 408 22.47 12.09 11.58
C ASP A 408 23.25 12.65 12.78
N VAL A 409 23.46 11.82 13.81
CA VAL A 409 24.13 12.19 15.07
C VAL A 409 23.49 13.42 15.70
N LYS A 410 22.16 13.48 15.69
CA LYS A 410 21.32 14.57 16.23
C LYS A 410 21.49 15.92 15.54
N SER A 411 21.89 15.90 14.28
CA SER A 411 22.06 17.10 13.47
C SER A 411 20.73 17.79 13.14
N ASN A 412 19.62 17.05 13.13
CA ASN A 412 18.33 17.48 12.61
C ASN A 412 17.24 17.61 13.71
N ASP A 413 17.60 17.58 15.00
CA ASP A 413 16.70 17.60 16.20
C ASP A 413 15.83 18.83 16.43
N THR A 414 15.83 19.80 15.51
CA THR A 414 15.05 21.03 15.66
C THR A 414 14.46 21.48 14.34
N PHE A 415 13.38 22.27 14.38
CA PHE A 415 12.82 22.92 13.18
C PHE A 415 13.85 23.74 12.38
N GLY A 416 14.84 24.33 13.07
CA GLY A 416 15.88 25.15 12.43
C GLY A 416 16.96 24.34 11.73
N THR A 417 17.11 23.06 12.10
CA THR A 417 18.10 22.13 11.54
C THR A 417 17.48 20.98 10.75
N ALA A 418 16.16 21.00 10.58
CA ALA A 418 15.41 19.96 9.89
C ALA A 418 16.01 19.62 8.51
N ALA A 419 16.23 18.34 8.27
CA ALA A 419 16.74 17.83 6.99
C ALA A 419 15.67 18.02 5.90
N THR A 420 16.05 18.52 4.72
CA THR A 420 15.09 18.71 3.62
C THR A 420 14.94 17.43 2.82
N LEU A 421 13.73 16.90 2.74
CA LEU A 421 13.43 15.72 1.93
C LEU A 421 13.37 16.08 0.45
N SER A 422 13.91 15.19 -0.38
CA SER A 422 13.76 15.25 -1.83
C SER A 422 12.55 14.41 -2.26
N PRO A 423 11.74 14.87 -3.23
CA PRO A 423 10.65 14.08 -3.75
C PRO A 423 11.14 12.75 -4.32
N THR A 424 10.38 11.68 -4.09
CA THR A 424 10.68 10.35 -4.62
C THR A 424 10.58 10.35 -6.14
N ALA A 425 11.60 9.81 -6.82
CA ALA A 425 11.63 9.72 -8.28
C ALA A 425 10.45 8.88 -8.82
N GLY A 426 9.98 9.19 -10.03
CA GLY A 426 8.84 8.55 -10.68
C GLY A 426 7.47 9.09 -10.30
N PHE A 427 7.34 9.67 -9.11
CA PHE A 427 6.10 10.32 -8.67
C PHE A 427 5.98 11.74 -9.21
N SER A 428 4.75 12.27 -9.14
CA SER A 428 4.52 13.68 -9.40
C SER A 428 5.31 14.56 -8.42
N GLN A 429 5.76 15.72 -8.89
CA GLN A 429 6.58 16.63 -8.08
C GLN A 429 5.90 16.91 -6.73
N ASN A 430 6.64 16.67 -5.65
CA ASN A 430 6.21 16.89 -4.27
C ASN A 430 4.99 16.07 -3.79
N SER A 431 4.56 15.04 -4.54
CA SER A 431 3.45 14.18 -4.09
C SER A 431 3.88 13.06 -3.17
N HIS A 432 5.17 12.71 -3.17
CA HIS A 432 5.70 11.58 -2.43
C HIS A 432 7.12 11.84 -1.93
N TYR A 433 7.42 11.45 -0.69
CA TYR A 433 8.75 11.51 -0.09
C TYR A 433 9.03 10.24 0.71
N ARG A 434 10.28 9.78 0.69
CA ARG A 434 10.72 8.62 1.47
C ARG A 434 12.13 8.80 1.98
N ILE A 435 12.39 8.36 3.20
CA ILE A 435 13.75 8.24 3.75
C ILE A 435 13.83 7.05 4.71
N THR A 436 14.92 6.29 4.61
CA THR A 436 15.33 5.33 5.64
C THR A 436 16.36 6.01 6.53
N ALA A 437 16.12 6.02 7.84
CA ALA A 437 16.96 6.71 8.81
C ALA A 437 16.98 5.92 10.13
N SER A 438 17.59 6.49 11.17
CA SER A 438 17.69 5.83 12.45
C SER A 438 17.82 6.82 13.58
N LYS A 439 17.34 6.40 14.75
CA LYS A 439 17.65 7.08 16.00
C LYS A 439 18.87 6.43 16.65
N SER A 440 19.84 7.28 16.99
CA SER A 440 21.09 6.90 17.65
C SER A 440 20.90 6.61 19.14
N ASP A 441 20.01 7.34 19.82
CA ASP A 441 19.65 7.12 21.23
C ASP A 441 18.22 7.60 21.59
N SER A 442 17.83 7.44 22.86
CA SER A 442 16.45 7.73 23.32
C SER A 442 16.09 9.21 23.35
N SER A 443 17.09 10.11 23.31
CA SER A 443 16.87 11.55 23.23
C SER A 443 16.88 12.10 21.81
N ASP A 444 17.26 11.25 20.85
CA ASP A 444 17.28 11.55 19.42
C ASP A 444 15.84 11.73 18.88
N VAL A 445 15.63 12.78 18.09
CA VAL A 445 14.35 13.12 17.47
C VAL A 445 14.65 13.70 16.10
N ASP A 446 14.02 13.16 15.05
CA ASP A 446 14.31 13.64 13.71
C ASP A 446 13.29 14.67 13.22
N TYR A 447 13.75 15.80 12.67
CA TYR A 447 12.89 16.73 11.93
C TYR A 447 13.22 16.74 10.45
N TYR A 448 12.18 16.62 9.64
CA TYR A 448 12.26 16.71 8.19
C TYR A 448 11.38 17.82 7.65
N LYS A 449 11.91 18.60 6.70
CA LYS A 449 11.19 19.62 5.94
C LYS A 449 10.80 19.06 4.58
N PHE A 450 9.54 19.26 4.19
CA PHE A 450 9.01 18.84 2.89
C PHE A 450 7.96 19.84 2.39
N LYS A 451 7.49 19.66 1.16
CA LYS A 451 6.55 20.59 0.51
C LYS A 451 5.33 19.85 -0.04
N SER A 452 4.13 20.41 0.08
CA SER A 452 2.94 19.84 -0.56
C SER A 452 2.94 20.07 -2.09
N PRO A 453 2.26 19.19 -2.87
CA PRO A 453 2.15 19.37 -4.31
C PRO A 453 1.34 20.61 -4.66
N SER A 454 1.50 21.09 -5.90
CA SER A 454 0.63 22.14 -6.44
C SER A 454 -0.66 21.51 -7.01
N THR A 455 -1.79 22.17 -6.83
CA THR A 455 -3.10 21.75 -7.36
C THR A 455 -3.66 22.83 -8.29
N THR A 456 -4.50 22.44 -9.25
CA THR A 456 -4.97 23.30 -10.37
C THR A 456 -5.67 24.59 -9.91
N ASN A 457 -6.25 24.62 -8.70
CA ASN A 457 -6.88 25.80 -8.11
C ASN A 457 -6.43 26.10 -6.67
N GLY A 458 -5.33 25.50 -6.21
CA GLY A 458 -4.94 25.59 -4.80
C GLY A 458 -5.87 24.82 -3.85
N GLU A 459 -6.61 23.84 -4.39
CA GLU A 459 -7.40 22.90 -3.59
C GLU A 459 -6.54 22.25 -2.51
N PRO A 460 -7.07 22.11 -1.28
CA PRO A 460 -6.36 21.44 -0.20
C PRO A 460 -6.00 19.99 -0.54
N VAL A 461 -4.95 19.50 0.08
CA VAL A 461 -4.47 18.12 -0.07
C VAL A 461 -4.56 17.37 1.26
N VAL A 462 -4.51 16.04 1.17
CA VAL A 462 -4.43 15.15 2.32
C VAL A 462 -3.02 14.56 2.36
N LEU A 463 -2.44 14.48 3.56
CA LEU A 463 -1.16 13.82 3.80
C LEU A 463 -1.39 12.58 4.65
N ASN A 464 -0.99 11.42 4.15
CA ASN A 464 -0.74 10.24 4.97
C ASN A 464 0.77 10.19 5.26
N ALA A 465 1.13 10.19 6.54
CA ALA A 465 2.51 10.07 7.00
C ALA A 465 2.66 8.78 7.79
N THR A 466 3.56 7.91 7.31
CA THR A 466 3.77 6.58 7.86
C THR A 466 5.23 6.43 8.29
N VAL A 467 5.44 5.89 9.49
CA VAL A 467 6.75 5.42 9.93
C VAL A 467 6.66 3.93 10.23
N ARG A 468 7.65 3.19 9.76
CA ARG A 468 7.73 1.75 9.98
C ARG A 468 9.11 1.34 10.47
N ALA A 469 9.15 0.33 11.32
CA ALA A 469 10.38 -0.34 11.70
C ALA A 469 11.02 -0.99 10.45
N VAL A 470 12.35 -0.84 10.32
CA VAL A 470 13.13 -1.45 9.23
C VAL A 470 14.25 -2.28 9.82
N ASP A 471 14.31 -3.54 9.41
CA ASP A 471 15.37 -4.43 9.85
C ASP A 471 16.73 -4.09 9.23
N PRO A 472 17.83 -4.49 9.89
CA PRO A 472 17.88 -5.00 11.27
C PRO A 472 17.75 -3.87 12.29
N ASN A 473 17.39 -4.22 13.53
CA ASN A 473 17.23 -3.26 14.64
C ASN A 473 16.12 -2.22 14.37
N GLY A 474 15.04 -2.65 13.72
CA GLY A 474 13.89 -1.79 13.48
C GLY A 474 13.27 -1.32 14.79
N ALA A 475 12.87 -0.04 14.84
CA ALA A 475 12.22 0.54 15.99
C ALA A 475 10.91 1.21 15.60
N VAL A 476 9.87 0.97 16.40
CA VAL A 476 8.59 1.66 16.27
C VAL A 476 8.78 3.11 16.69
N GLN A 477 8.36 4.05 15.83
CA GLN A 477 8.43 5.49 16.08
C GLN A 477 7.04 6.11 16.08
N ARG A 478 6.95 7.36 16.56
CA ARG A 478 5.77 8.22 16.44
C ARG A 478 6.05 9.37 15.48
N ILE A 479 4.99 9.88 14.88
CA ILE A 479 5.04 11.00 13.95
C ILE A 479 4.16 12.15 14.43
N SER A 480 4.58 13.38 14.17
CA SER A 480 3.73 14.57 14.25
C SER A 480 4.03 15.50 13.08
N VAL A 481 3.02 16.18 12.53
CA VAL A 481 3.15 17.11 11.40
C VAL A 481 2.92 18.54 11.86
N TYR A 482 3.71 19.47 11.35
CA TYR A 482 3.66 20.88 11.69
C TYR A 482 3.63 21.74 10.42
N ASP A 483 2.97 22.89 10.50
CA ASP A 483 3.00 23.89 9.43
C ASP A 483 4.33 24.67 9.39
N SER A 484 4.49 25.54 8.40
CA SER A 484 5.67 26.41 8.28
C SER A 484 5.87 27.39 9.46
N HIS A 485 4.85 27.59 10.29
CA HIS A 485 4.91 28.39 11.52
C HIS A 485 5.23 27.55 12.76
N GLN A 486 5.57 26.26 12.59
CA GLN A 486 5.86 25.29 13.66
C GLN A 486 4.64 25.01 14.55
N THR A 487 3.43 25.22 14.02
CA THR A 487 2.18 24.89 14.70
C THR A 487 1.82 23.45 14.40
N LEU A 488 1.51 22.67 15.44
CA LEU A 488 1.06 21.28 15.29
C LEU A 488 -0.23 21.23 14.48
N ILE A 489 -0.23 20.40 13.43
CA ILE A 489 -1.41 20.13 12.63
C ILE A 489 -2.15 18.94 13.25
N PRO A 490 -3.45 19.07 13.57
CA PRO A 490 -4.26 17.94 14.02
C PRO A 490 -4.27 16.82 12.99
N ALA A 491 -4.00 15.60 13.43
CA ALA A 491 -3.98 14.43 12.57
C ALA A 491 -4.73 13.26 13.23
N THR A 492 -5.37 12.44 12.42
CA THR A 492 -6.03 11.19 12.83
C THR A 492 -5.03 10.04 12.75
N ILE A 493 -4.92 9.20 13.78
CA ILE A 493 -4.14 7.96 13.70
C ILE A 493 -4.96 6.95 12.88
N LEU A 494 -4.41 6.49 11.76
CA LEU A 494 -5.04 5.47 10.91
C LEU A 494 -4.59 4.07 11.32
N ALA A 495 -3.30 3.92 11.64
CA ALA A 495 -2.70 2.65 12.02
C ALA A 495 -1.67 2.84 13.13
N ASN A 496 -1.68 1.95 14.12
CA ASN A 496 -0.60 1.81 15.11
C ASN A 496 -0.52 0.34 15.56
N GLY A 497 0.42 -0.42 15.02
CA GLY A 497 0.55 -1.85 15.30
C GLY A 497 1.63 -2.49 14.44
N ASN A 498 2.16 -3.62 14.89
CA ASN A 498 3.12 -4.45 14.18
C ASN A 498 4.26 -3.68 13.48
N GLY A 499 4.89 -2.75 14.18
CA GLY A 499 6.02 -2.00 13.63
C GLY A 499 5.66 -0.78 12.80
N THR A 500 4.37 -0.50 12.57
CA THR A 500 3.88 0.60 11.71
C THR A 500 3.07 1.61 12.51
N PHE A 501 3.28 2.90 12.23
CA PHE A 501 2.49 4.00 12.76
C PHE A 501 2.16 5.00 11.64
N THR A 502 0.87 5.20 11.37
CA THR A 502 0.35 6.03 10.28
C THR A 502 -0.59 7.09 10.82
N ILE A 503 -0.37 8.34 10.43
CA ILE A 503 -1.29 9.46 10.70
C ILE A 503 -1.76 10.12 9.40
N GLN A 504 -2.96 10.69 9.44
CA GLN A 504 -3.53 11.47 8.35
C GLN A 504 -3.82 12.90 8.77
N ALA A 505 -3.28 13.86 8.01
CA ALA A 505 -3.61 15.28 8.11
C ALA A 505 -4.41 15.72 6.88
N VAL A 506 -5.57 16.32 7.11
CA VAL A 506 -6.51 16.73 6.05
C VAL A 506 -6.59 18.26 5.93
N GLY A 507 -7.00 18.75 4.77
CA GLY A 507 -7.22 20.19 4.55
C GLY A 507 -5.94 21.01 4.46
N LEU A 508 -4.83 20.38 4.08
CA LEU A 508 -3.54 21.04 3.98
C LEU A 508 -3.48 21.97 2.75
N PRO A 509 -3.12 23.24 2.88
CA PRO A 509 -2.86 24.09 1.73
C PRO A 509 -1.82 23.50 0.76
N ALA A 510 -2.14 23.53 -0.54
CA ALA A 510 -1.24 23.09 -1.61
C ALA A 510 -0.03 24.03 -1.73
N ASN A 511 1.08 23.54 -2.30
CA ASN A 511 2.32 24.29 -2.54
C ASN A 511 2.89 25.01 -1.30
N ASN A 512 2.72 24.43 -0.10
CA ASN A 512 3.19 24.97 1.17
C ASN A 512 4.27 24.08 1.79
N ASP A 513 5.15 24.69 2.58
CA ASP A 513 6.19 23.98 3.34
C ASP A 513 5.62 23.44 4.65
N TYR A 514 6.00 22.21 4.99
CA TYR A 514 5.63 21.51 6.22
C TYR A 514 6.85 20.89 6.88
N TYR A 515 6.69 20.53 8.14
CA TYR A 515 7.66 19.76 8.90
C TYR A 515 7.01 18.48 9.43
N VAL A 516 7.77 17.42 9.44
CA VAL A 516 7.40 16.18 10.13
C VAL A 516 8.48 15.89 11.17
N ARG A 517 8.01 15.54 12.37
CA ARG A 517 8.86 15.10 13.48
C ARG A 517 8.69 13.59 13.63
N VAL A 518 9.79 12.85 13.64
CA VAL A 518 9.83 11.42 13.98
C VAL A 518 10.52 11.27 15.34
N GLY A 519 9.89 10.58 16.29
CA GLY A 519 10.44 10.44 17.63
C GLY A 519 9.53 9.70 18.59
N ASP A 520 9.78 9.84 19.89
CA ASP A 520 9.00 9.24 21.00
C ASP A 520 8.82 7.71 20.93
N GLY A 521 9.63 7.04 20.11
CA GLY A 521 9.78 5.60 20.03
C GLY A 521 11.16 5.10 20.49
N GLU A 522 11.40 3.82 20.26
CA GLU A 522 12.62 3.12 20.66
C GLU A 522 13.85 3.54 19.82
N VAL A 523 15.05 3.15 20.26
CA VAL A 523 16.28 3.36 19.48
C VAL A 523 16.35 2.33 18.36
N GLY A 524 16.50 2.77 17.12
CA GLY A 524 16.63 1.85 15.98
C GLY A 524 16.35 2.49 14.63
N ASN A 525 16.32 1.64 13.61
CA ASN A 525 16.13 2.00 12.21
C ASN A 525 14.63 2.13 11.89
N TYR A 526 14.29 3.09 11.04
CA TYR A 526 12.94 3.31 10.56
C TYR A 526 12.94 3.79 9.11
N LEU A 527 11.81 3.60 8.42
CA LEU A 527 11.49 4.23 7.14
C LEU A 527 10.32 5.18 7.37
N LEU A 528 10.49 6.41 6.92
CA LEU A 528 9.47 7.44 6.87
C LEU A 528 8.97 7.59 5.44
N ASP A 529 7.66 7.51 5.27
CA ASP A 529 6.95 7.67 4.01
C ASP A 529 5.90 8.78 4.15
N LEU A 530 5.90 9.73 3.20
CA LEU A 530 4.96 10.85 3.14
C LEU A 530 4.26 10.84 1.79
N ALA A 531 2.99 10.48 1.76
CA ALA A 531 2.19 10.39 0.55
C ALA A 531 1.04 11.41 0.57
N PHE A 532 0.97 12.24 -0.48
CA PHE A 532 -0.14 13.16 -0.68
C PHE A 532 -1.21 12.57 -1.59
N SER A 533 -2.46 12.71 -1.16
CA SER A 533 -3.64 12.34 -1.94
C SER A 533 -4.65 13.50 -2.00
N GLN A 534 -5.72 13.31 -2.76
CA GLN A 534 -6.87 14.24 -2.83
C GLN A 534 -8.05 13.77 -1.97
N ARG A 535 -8.07 12.51 -1.57
CA ARG A 535 -9.16 11.88 -0.81
C ARG A 535 -8.65 11.41 0.54
N ALA A 536 -9.38 11.77 1.59
CA ALA A 536 -9.09 11.31 2.94
C ALA A 536 -9.69 9.92 3.17
N THR A 537 -8.88 9.01 3.72
CA THR A 537 -9.35 7.79 4.39
C THR A 537 -10.34 8.17 5.49
N GLN A 538 -11.55 7.60 5.43
CA GLN A 538 -12.55 7.77 6.48
C GLN A 538 -12.61 6.53 7.36
N LEU A 539 -12.66 6.75 8.68
CA LEU A 539 -12.91 5.71 9.66
C LEU A 539 -14.35 5.81 10.16
N THR A 540 -15.09 4.72 10.08
CA THR A 540 -16.41 4.59 10.71
C THR A 540 -16.21 4.49 12.21
N THR A 541 -16.98 5.24 13.00
CA THR A 541 -16.98 5.10 14.46
C THR A 541 -18.03 4.06 14.85
N PHE A 542 -17.57 2.89 15.28
CA PHE A 542 -18.44 1.80 15.72
C PHE A 542 -18.97 2.04 17.14
N ALA A 543 -18.18 2.69 17.99
CA ALA A 543 -18.55 3.02 19.36
C ALA A 543 -17.68 4.14 19.95
N GLU A 544 -18.25 4.94 20.85
CA GLU A 544 -17.51 5.86 21.71
C GLU A 544 -18.25 6.03 23.03
N GLY A 545 -17.52 6.28 24.11
CA GLY A 545 -18.12 6.44 25.43
C GLY A 545 -17.15 6.24 26.57
N VAL A 546 -17.67 5.81 27.72
CA VAL A 546 -16.90 5.55 28.95
C VAL A 546 -17.11 4.10 29.35
N ILE A 547 -16.02 3.34 29.54
CA ILE A 547 -16.04 2.00 30.10
C ILE A 547 -15.96 2.12 31.63
N PRO A 548 -16.95 1.62 32.39
CA PRO A 548 -16.91 1.59 33.85
C PRO A 548 -15.84 0.65 34.41
N THR A 549 -15.63 0.68 35.73
CA THR A 549 -14.55 -0.03 36.42
C THR A 549 -14.80 -1.50 36.70
N ASP A 550 -16.08 -1.90 36.74
CA ASP A 550 -16.52 -3.22 37.24
C ASP A 550 -17.54 -3.89 36.29
N THR A 551 -17.69 -3.35 35.09
CA THR A 551 -18.69 -3.78 34.11
C THR A 551 -18.11 -3.66 32.71
N ASP A 552 -18.29 -4.73 31.93
CA ASP A 552 -17.96 -4.75 30.53
C ASP A 552 -19.08 -4.06 29.72
N LEU A 553 -18.68 -3.40 28.64
CA LEU A 553 -19.61 -2.86 27.67
C LEU A 553 -19.74 -3.87 26.54
N SER A 554 -20.94 -4.36 26.26
CA SER A 554 -21.17 -5.33 25.20
C SER A 554 -22.19 -4.84 24.17
N THR A 555 -22.13 -5.44 22.98
CA THR A 555 -23.14 -5.27 21.95
C THR A 555 -23.27 -6.54 21.11
N THR A 556 -24.41 -6.67 20.44
CA THR A 556 -24.58 -7.65 19.37
C THR A 556 -24.04 -7.08 18.06
N LEU A 557 -23.20 -7.84 17.39
CA LEU A 557 -22.69 -7.58 16.04
C LEU A 557 -23.32 -8.60 15.08
N TYR A 558 -24.12 -8.12 14.13
CA TYR A 558 -24.61 -8.93 13.03
C TYR A 558 -23.71 -8.76 11.82
N ILE A 559 -23.35 -9.88 11.18
CA ILE A 559 -22.54 -9.93 9.97
C ILE A 559 -23.35 -10.66 8.92
N ALA A 560 -23.62 -9.98 7.80
CA ALA A 560 -24.44 -10.50 6.70
C ALA A 560 -23.61 -11.26 5.67
N GLU A 561 -22.37 -10.81 5.40
CA GLU A 561 -21.44 -11.45 4.48
C GLU A 561 -20.13 -11.73 5.19
N THR A 562 -19.26 -12.57 4.64
CA THR A 562 -17.95 -12.74 5.30
C THR A 562 -17.22 -11.39 5.30
N GLN A 563 -16.69 -10.96 6.44
CA GLN A 563 -16.05 -9.64 6.59
C GLN A 563 -14.65 -9.76 7.18
N VAL A 564 -13.80 -8.79 6.82
CA VAL A 564 -12.57 -8.46 7.53
C VAL A 564 -12.70 -7.04 8.06
N PHE A 565 -12.49 -6.84 9.35
CA PHE A 565 -12.53 -5.52 9.96
C PHE A 565 -11.13 -5.04 10.33
N GLY A 566 -10.77 -3.84 9.92
CA GLY A 566 -9.68 -3.09 10.50
C GLY A 566 -10.20 -2.25 11.66
N PHE A 567 -9.76 -2.51 12.89
CA PHE A 567 -10.16 -1.76 14.07
C PHE A 567 -9.05 -0.85 14.57
N ALA A 568 -9.44 0.33 15.05
CA ALA A 568 -8.63 1.29 15.78
C ALA A 568 -9.32 1.61 17.12
N LEU A 569 -8.69 1.23 18.23
CA LEU A 569 -9.16 1.48 19.59
C LEU A 569 -8.32 2.58 20.24
N THR A 570 -8.96 3.72 20.48
CA THR A 570 -8.36 4.81 21.27
C THR A 570 -8.94 4.76 22.68
N ALA A 571 -8.07 4.77 23.69
CA ALA A 571 -8.47 4.80 25.09
C ALA A 571 -7.81 5.98 25.81
N SER A 572 -8.55 6.70 26.66
CA SER A 572 -8.06 7.83 27.45
C SER A 572 -8.41 7.63 28.92
N GLY A 573 -7.40 7.73 29.78
CA GLY A 573 -7.54 7.40 31.20
C GLY A 573 -6.19 7.40 31.92
N PRO A 574 -6.13 6.91 33.17
CA PRO A 574 -4.90 6.87 33.96
C PRO A 574 -3.82 6.00 33.30
N VAL A 575 -2.58 6.50 33.28
CA VAL A 575 -1.42 5.79 32.71
C VAL A 575 -1.30 4.37 33.28
N GLY A 576 -1.11 3.39 32.38
CA GLY A 576 -0.91 1.98 32.74
C GLY A 576 -2.20 1.15 32.78
N VAL A 577 -3.38 1.77 32.63
CA VAL A 577 -4.64 1.05 32.43
C VAL A 577 -4.72 0.53 30.99
N ARG A 578 -5.23 -0.70 30.82
CA ARG A 578 -5.46 -1.29 29.51
C ARG A 578 -6.95 -1.41 29.22
N VAL A 579 -7.31 -1.30 27.94
CA VAL A 579 -8.64 -1.60 27.43
C VAL A 579 -8.52 -2.72 26.43
N ARG A 580 -9.38 -3.73 26.55
CA ARG A 580 -9.50 -4.83 25.60
C ARG A 580 -10.80 -4.72 24.82
N PHE A 581 -10.73 -4.93 23.52
CA PHE A 581 -11.86 -5.18 22.65
C PHE A 581 -11.81 -6.64 22.19
N SER A 582 -12.93 -7.36 22.26
CA SER A 582 -13.04 -8.77 21.86
C SER A 582 -14.33 -9.03 21.09
N ILE A 583 -14.31 -10.03 20.20
CA ILE A 583 -15.49 -10.53 19.51
C ILE A 583 -15.61 -12.04 19.79
N TYR A 584 -16.81 -12.47 20.13
CA TYR A 584 -17.17 -13.86 20.45
C TYR A 584 -18.26 -14.38 19.52
N ASP A 585 -18.17 -15.64 19.12
CA ASP A 585 -19.27 -16.33 18.44
C ASP A 585 -20.44 -16.65 19.41
N VAL A 586 -21.57 -17.12 18.87
CA VAL A 586 -22.74 -17.53 19.68
C VAL A 586 -22.46 -18.69 20.66
N SER A 587 -21.38 -19.44 20.46
CA SER A 587 -20.94 -20.52 21.35
C SER A 587 -20.04 -20.01 22.48
N GLY A 588 -19.66 -18.73 22.46
CA GLY A 588 -18.78 -18.09 23.42
C GLY A 588 -17.28 -18.26 23.11
N ASN A 589 -16.91 -18.76 21.93
CA ASN A 589 -15.51 -18.81 21.52
C ASN A 589 -15.06 -17.42 21.06
N MET A 590 -13.88 -16.99 21.49
CA MET A 590 -13.29 -15.73 21.07
C MET A 590 -12.76 -15.87 19.64
N VAL A 591 -13.26 -15.04 18.73
CA VAL A 591 -12.84 -15.01 17.31
C VAL A 591 -11.88 -13.86 17.02
N PHE A 592 -11.86 -12.83 17.85
CA PHE A 592 -10.93 -11.71 17.75
C PHE A 592 -10.69 -11.05 19.11
N SER A 593 -9.49 -10.51 19.35
CA SER A 593 -9.20 -9.67 20.50
C SER A 593 -8.02 -8.74 20.25
N MET A 594 -8.10 -7.51 20.76
CA MET A 594 -7.02 -6.53 20.78
C MET A 594 -7.02 -5.81 22.13
N ASP A 595 -5.86 -5.45 22.68
CA ASP A 595 -5.79 -4.63 23.89
C ASP A 595 -4.70 -3.55 23.84
N GLY A 596 -5.09 -2.34 24.22
CA GLY A 596 -4.25 -1.14 24.17
C GLY A 596 -4.15 -0.44 25.51
N LEU A 597 -3.08 0.34 25.70
CA LEU A 597 -2.92 1.21 26.87
C LEU A 597 -3.71 2.51 26.69
N THR A 598 -4.19 3.08 27.79
CA THR A 598 -4.73 4.44 27.79
C THR A 598 -3.67 5.47 27.42
N GLY A 599 -4.07 6.50 26.67
CA GLY A 599 -3.18 7.55 26.14
C GLY A 599 -2.65 7.23 24.75
N ASP A 600 -3.14 6.17 24.11
CA ASP A 600 -2.72 5.70 22.79
C ASP A 600 -3.91 5.23 21.96
N THR A 601 -3.67 5.06 20.65
CA THR A 601 -4.58 4.38 19.71
C THR A 601 -3.89 3.12 19.25
N LEU A 602 -4.51 1.95 19.40
CA LEU A 602 -4.01 0.68 18.85
C LEU A 602 -4.84 0.29 17.63
N SER A 603 -4.21 -0.26 16.60
CA SER A 603 -4.89 -0.86 15.46
C SER A 603 -4.64 -2.37 15.37
N SER A 604 -5.60 -3.12 14.86
CA SER A 604 -5.49 -4.55 14.55
C SER A 604 -6.58 -4.95 13.57
N VAL A 605 -6.35 -6.02 12.81
CA VAL A 605 -7.29 -6.52 11.81
C VAL A 605 -7.82 -7.88 12.23
N THR A 606 -9.10 -8.12 11.99
CA THR A 606 -9.68 -9.45 12.23
C THR A 606 -9.19 -10.44 11.18
N GLY A 607 -9.16 -11.73 11.51
CA GLY A 607 -9.32 -12.74 10.46
C GLY A 607 -10.68 -12.57 9.76
N PHE A 608 -10.96 -13.38 8.74
CA PHE A 608 -12.29 -13.35 8.15
C PHE A 608 -13.32 -13.88 9.15
N ILE A 609 -14.38 -13.11 9.33
CA ILE A 609 -15.50 -13.43 10.20
C ILE A 609 -16.69 -13.81 9.32
N ALA A 610 -17.17 -15.03 9.48
CA ALA A 610 -18.28 -15.57 8.71
C ALA A 610 -19.62 -14.86 9.04
N PRO A 611 -20.62 -14.89 8.14
CA PRO A 611 -21.98 -14.42 8.42
C PRO A 611 -22.54 -15.03 9.71
N GLY A 612 -23.15 -14.20 10.55
CA GLY A 612 -23.74 -14.66 11.80
C GLY A 612 -24.00 -13.56 12.82
N GLU A 613 -24.45 -14.00 13.99
CA GLU A 613 -24.59 -13.18 15.19
C GLU A 613 -23.35 -13.35 16.08
N TYR A 614 -22.80 -12.25 16.56
CA TYR A 614 -21.62 -12.21 17.42
C TYR A 614 -21.86 -11.31 18.62
N ARG A 615 -21.11 -11.53 19.70
CA ARG A 615 -21.03 -10.61 20.83
C ARG A 615 -19.69 -9.87 20.78
N ALA A 616 -19.75 -8.55 20.68
CA ALA A 616 -18.60 -7.67 20.80
C ALA A 616 -18.53 -7.10 22.23
N GLU A 617 -17.34 -7.02 22.82
CA GLU A 617 -17.14 -6.65 24.22
C GLU A 617 -15.93 -5.73 24.40
N LEU A 618 -16.08 -4.74 25.28
CA LEU A 618 -15.04 -3.81 25.72
C LEU A 618 -14.87 -3.87 27.23
N SER A 619 -13.63 -4.10 27.68
CA SER A 619 -13.28 -4.32 29.09
C SER A 619 -12.09 -3.49 29.53
N VAL A 620 -12.10 -2.99 30.77
CA VAL A 620 -10.93 -2.39 31.41
C VAL A 620 -10.10 -3.45 32.13
N LEU A 621 -8.85 -3.63 31.72
CA LEU A 621 -7.91 -4.56 32.36
C LEU A 621 -7.01 -3.80 33.35
N GLY A 622 -7.11 -4.13 34.64
CA GLY A 622 -6.17 -3.68 35.67
C GLY A 622 -6.34 -2.24 36.18
N GLY A 623 -7.52 -1.65 36.05
CA GLY A 623 -7.86 -0.31 36.53
C GLY A 623 -8.98 -0.29 37.58
N SER A 624 -9.09 0.82 38.33
CA SER A 624 -10.22 1.12 39.24
C SER A 624 -10.84 2.49 38.94
N VAL A 625 -10.62 2.98 37.71
CA VAL A 625 -11.15 4.26 37.22
C VAL A 625 -11.79 4.04 35.85
N PRO A 626 -12.94 4.69 35.55
CA PRO A 626 -13.52 4.63 34.22
C PRO A 626 -12.56 5.14 33.14
N VAL A 627 -12.70 4.59 31.93
CA VAL A 627 -11.83 4.92 30.79
C VAL A 627 -12.68 5.41 29.63
N ASP A 628 -12.38 6.60 29.12
CA ASP A 628 -12.97 7.09 27.87
C ASP A 628 -12.42 6.27 26.71
N PHE A 629 -13.27 5.91 25.74
CA PHE A 629 -12.84 5.15 24.58
C PHE A 629 -13.52 5.61 23.30
N ARG A 630 -12.86 5.31 22.18
CA ARG A 630 -13.43 5.35 20.83
C ARG A 630 -12.94 4.12 20.07
N LEU A 631 -13.87 3.33 19.56
CA LEU A 631 -13.65 2.23 18.63
C LEU A 631 -14.08 2.68 17.24
N SER A 632 -13.13 2.73 16.32
CA SER A 632 -13.35 3.11 14.93
C SER A 632 -12.70 2.11 13.98
N GLY A 633 -12.98 2.17 12.69
CA GLY A 633 -12.40 1.26 11.72
C GLY A 633 -13.05 1.32 10.35
N SER A 634 -12.73 0.35 9.51
CA SER A 634 -13.37 0.07 8.23
C SER A 634 -13.64 -1.43 8.12
N SER A 635 -14.62 -1.81 7.29
CA SER A 635 -14.62 -3.15 6.72
C SER A 635 -13.76 -3.12 5.47
N VAL A 636 -12.80 -4.05 5.37
CA VAL A 636 -11.80 -4.11 4.32
C VAL A 636 -12.33 -4.81 3.07
N THR A 637 -13.36 -5.64 3.22
CA THR A 637 -13.93 -6.45 2.13
C THR A 637 -14.91 -5.62 1.31
N ASP A 638 -14.71 -5.60 -0.01
CA ASP A 638 -15.71 -5.09 -0.95
C ASP A 638 -16.89 -6.09 -0.98
N PRO A 639 -18.15 -5.66 -0.83
CA PRO A 639 -19.35 -6.49 -1.04
C PRO A 639 -19.53 -6.94 -2.50
N ILE A 640 -18.57 -6.64 -3.39
CA ILE A 640 -18.49 -7.18 -4.76
C ILE A 640 -17.61 -8.45 -4.80
N GLY A 641 -17.14 -8.93 -3.65
CA GLY A 641 -16.44 -10.19 -3.53
C GLY A 641 -17.37 -11.41 -3.39
N PRO A 642 -16.94 -12.59 -3.86
CA PRO A 642 -17.71 -13.83 -3.80
C PRO A 642 -17.94 -14.38 -2.41
N GLN A 643 -19.13 -14.94 -2.25
CA GLN A 643 -19.49 -15.79 -1.13
C GLN A 643 -18.62 -17.07 -1.19
N MET A 644 -17.80 -17.32 -0.17
CA MET A 644 -17.17 -18.64 -0.02
C MET A 644 -18.26 -19.71 -0.15
N SER A 645 -18.00 -20.78 -0.90
CA SER A 645 -19.03 -21.76 -1.25
C SER A 645 -19.14 -22.85 -0.18
N ASN A 646 -19.48 -22.48 1.04
CA ASN A 646 -19.91 -23.42 2.05
C ASN A 646 -21.10 -22.83 2.82
N SER A 647 -21.91 -23.68 3.46
CA SER A 647 -23.11 -23.23 4.18
C SER A 647 -22.82 -22.27 5.35
N ALA A 648 -21.56 -22.17 5.79
CA ALA A 648 -21.14 -21.26 6.85
C ALA A 648 -20.81 -19.85 6.32
N THR A 649 -20.70 -19.66 5.01
CA THR A 649 -20.30 -18.40 4.38
C THR A 649 -21.34 -17.84 3.41
N GLU A 650 -22.52 -18.47 3.30
CA GLU A 650 -23.68 -17.92 2.58
C GLU A 650 -24.20 -16.63 3.23
N PRO A 651 -24.68 -15.66 2.43
CA PRO A 651 -25.07 -14.38 2.99
C PRO A 651 -26.31 -14.55 3.85
N LEU A 652 -26.31 -13.90 5.00
CA LEU A 652 -27.45 -13.80 5.90
C LEU A 652 -28.12 -12.43 5.77
N TYR A 653 -29.36 -12.36 6.21
CA TYR A 653 -30.10 -11.09 6.37
C TYR A 653 -30.38 -10.32 5.07
N GLN A 654 -30.22 -10.90 3.88
CA GLN A 654 -30.53 -10.17 2.64
C GLN A 654 -32.01 -9.74 2.58
N ASP A 655 -32.26 -8.49 2.20
CA ASP A 655 -33.61 -7.93 2.15
C ASP A 655 -34.42 -8.59 1.01
N PRO A 656 -35.56 -9.25 1.31
CA PRO A 656 -36.35 -9.97 0.32
C PRO A 656 -37.04 -9.07 -0.71
N TRP A 657 -37.09 -7.75 -0.47
CA TRP A 657 -37.70 -6.76 -1.36
C TRP A 657 -36.66 -5.91 -2.10
N ASN A 658 -35.43 -5.83 -1.61
CA ASN A 658 -34.33 -5.15 -2.28
C ASN A 658 -32.99 -5.87 -2.06
N PRO A 659 -32.50 -6.65 -3.04
CA PRO A 659 -31.28 -7.44 -2.87
C PRO A 659 -30.01 -6.61 -2.65
N GLU A 660 -30.04 -5.29 -2.88
CA GLU A 660 -28.93 -4.37 -2.59
C GLU A 660 -28.80 -4.02 -1.09
N TYR A 661 -29.71 -4.48 -0.23
CA TYR A 661 -29.74 -4.12 1.19
C TYR A 661 -29.86 -5.37 2.07
N TYR A 662 -29.48 -5.24 3.33
CA TYR A 662 -29.68 -6.24 4.38
C TYR A 662 -30.76 -5.77 5.36
N LEU A 663 -31.68 -6.67 5.68
CA LEU A 663 -32.70 -6.54 6.72
C LEU A 663 -32.27 -7.35 7.95
N TYR A 664 -31.67 -6.67 8.92
CA TYR A 664 -31.15 -7.28 10.15
C TYR A 664 -32.26 -7.68 11.12
N PRO A 665 -32.01 -8.61 12.07
CA PRO A 665 -33.00 -9.08 13.06
C PRO A 665 -33.61 -7.96 13.93
N THR A 666 -32.94 -6.81 14.04
CA THR A 666 -33.44 -5.62 14.73
C THR A 666 -34.55 -4.89 13.97
N GLY A 667 -34.83 -5.28 12.72
CA GLY A 667 -35.70 -4.55 11.78
C GLY A 667 -35.00 -3.40 11.06
N THR A 668 -33.70 -3.23 11.25
CA THR A 668 -32.89 -2.21 10.57
C THR A 668 -32.59 -2.68 9.14
N ILE A 669 -32.84 -1.79 8.17
CA ILE A 669 -32.40 -1.97 6.79
C ILE A 669 -31.14 -1.14 6.59
N ALA A 670 -30.05 -1.77 6.16
CA ALA A 670 -28.78 -1.09 5.90
C ALA A 670 -28.13 -1.63 4.62
N PHE A 671 -27.29 -0.79 4.01
CA PHE A 671 -26.46 -1.20 2.88
C PHE A 671 -25.21 -1.94 3.35
N ASP A 672 -24.64 -1.55 4.50
CA ASP A 672 -23.47 -2.20 5.06
C ASP A 672 -23.74 -3.68 5.35
N PRO A 673 -22.83 -4.61 5.01
CA PRO A 673 -22.96 -6.04 5.28
C PRO A 673 -22.68 -6.40 6.76
N TYR A 674 -22.74 -5.42 7.67
CA TYR A 674 -22.67 -5.63 9.11
C TYR A 674 -23.51 -4.59 9.87
N LEU A 675 -23.89 -4.92 11.11
CA LEU A 675 -24.61 -4.02 12.00
C LEU A 675 -24.16 -4.20 13.46
N PHE A 676 -23.57 -3.15 14.04
CA PHE A 676 -23.43 -3.03 15.48
C PHE A 676 -24.74 -2.52 16.08
N VAL A 677 -25.29 -3.24 17.05
CA VAL A 677 -26.44 -2.79 17.83
C VAL A 677 -25.98 -1.78 18.90
N TYR A 678 -26.92 -1.12 19.58
CA TYR A 678 -26.61 -0.24 20.71
C TYR A 678 -25.82 -0.97 21.79
N TRP A 679 -24.72 -0.35 22.22
CA TRP A 679 -23.88 -0.86 23.29
C TRP A 679 -24.57 -0.72 24.66
N THR A 680 -24.47 -1.76 25.47
CA THR A 680 -25.10 -1.86 26.79
C THR A 680 -24.09 -2.30 27.85
N PHE A 681 -24.36 -1.95 29.10
CA PHE A 681 -23.62 -2.47 30.25
C PHE A 681 -24.13 -3.87 30.61
N GLU A 682 -23.23 -4.84 30.78
CA GLU A 682 -23.58 -6.20 31.23
C GLU A 682 -23.61 -6.39 32.76
#